data_AF-A0A0Q9SVU1-F1
#
_entry.id   AF-A0A0Q9SVU1-F1
#
_cell.length_a   1.000
_cell.length_b   1.000
_cell.length_c   1.000
_cell.angle_alpha   90.00
_cell.angle_beta   90.00
_cell.angle_gamma   90.00
#
_symmetry.space_group_name_H-M   'P 1'
#
loop_
_entity.id
_entity.type
_entity.pdbx_description
1 polymer ?
#
loop_
_entity_poly.entity_id
_entity_poly.type
_entity_poly.pdbx_seq_one_letter_code
_entity_poly.pdbx_strand_id
1 'polypeptide(L)'
;MSASPLAPPRESMLPTERTRADRAASLRSRLLPSREDLVDLAFTALLVGLALWGFRTVFFGWEWILAAVGGLLLGLLVAHLVTAFRLPSVVTMLGLAAAYLVLGGPLAVRDHLVAGVFPSGRTIDDLTSTAVHGWKRLLTLLPPVDATVTLLALPLIVGLVAAAVTYTVARRRAGGYAVVAPPLAALALTIVLGTLEPASLLAQGVAFGLAAVGWMVVRSTRSRPPLQNGAGRGARAGIGTALLALAAVAGLVVGPHLPGADGDLRLVARTEIVPPFDVAQFPSPLAGFRKYTEPNDAKLYDTELMRVTGAPAGTPLRFATLDHYDGSVWGAGSRAGEDSPRPGTAFQQVGERVSATGDGRPATLRVTIPEGGYSDVWLPTVGQVTGVTFAGARADQLASRLWLNTDTSTAIVPDRVSPGDRYTMRVLLPTKVVRDKLPTSLSTATGNLAQSQELGFLDERVDAWSHDAEGPWDELRAVAGAMRNDGAYTDGGTENSVESYYLAGHSRGRLARFGGATQLAGNDEQYAATLALVANRLDIPTRVVMGAVLPEGGVVRGRDVHAWVEVQDETGTWIPLLANTFLPDRNQKPNQLQSKTDEQKIGALVPPPAGTNPPSVLQGPDQAQNAVNLKKPPKKLFDPSAWPDWLRWLVFYLLLPLLVLAAVYWLVRGAKAWRRRRHATRGTATARVAWAWDDLMTSARSFGHALPRQATRLEQAGALDRLAGANALATQANALIFGPGTPDADDAKAFWAATNEARGDLRANCDFWRRLRSDVDPRPLFARGPATPGHRRTLPTLATLTRRTAAS
;
A
#
# COMPACT_ATOMS: atom_id res chain seq x y z
N MET A 1 -8.04 -25.59 90.63
CA MET A 1 -9.07 -25.52 89.56
C MET A 1 -8.35 -25.35 88.24
N SER A 2 -8.70 -26.20 87.29
CA SER A 2 -7.91 -26.61 86.13
C SER A 2 -7.92 -25.57 85.02
N ALA A 3 -6.74 -25.29 84.44
CA ALA A 3 -6.62 -24.55 83.19
C ALA A 3 -7.01 -25.48 82.03
N SER A 4 -8.04 -25.12 81.27
CA SER A 4 -8.39 -25.78 80.01
C SER A 4 -7.27 -25.57 78.98
N PRO A 5 -6.78 -26.62 78.30
CA PRO A 5 -5.87 -26.45 77.18
C PRO A 5 -6.63 -25.91 75.96
N LEU A 6 -6.07 -24.88 75.34
CA LEU A 6 -6.50 -24.33 74.05
C LEU A 6 -6.57 -25.46 73.02
N ALA A 7 -7.72 -25.58 72.35
CA ALA A 7 -7.91 -26.53 71.26
C ALA A 7 -6.92 -26.25 70.10
N PRO A 8 -6.35 -27.28 69.47
CA PRO A 8 -5.47 -27.08 68.32
C PRO A 8 -6.25 -26.44 67.15
N PRO A 9 -5.60 -25.60 66.34
CA PRO A 9 -6.25 -24.95 65.20
C PRO A 9 -6.75 -25.99 64.19
N ARG A 10 -7.94 -25.74 63.63
CA ARG A 10 -8.58 -26.61 62.63
C ARG A 10 -7.63 -26.84 61.44
N GLU A 11 -7.50 -28.08 60.97
CA GLU A 11 -6.67 -28.50 59.83
C GLU A 11 -6.89 -27.68 58.55
N SER A 12 -8.04 -27.01 58.41
CA SER A 12 -8.33 -26.07 57.33
C SER A 12 -7.46 -24.80 57.30
N MET A 13 -6.61 -24.57 58.32
CA MET A 13 -5.71 -23.41 58.42
C MET A 13 -4.25 -23.71 58.07
N LEU A 14 -3.89 -24.96 57.75
CA LEU A 14 -2.55 -25.28 57.28
C LEU A 14 -2.40 -24.97 55.77
N PRO A 15 -1.31 -24.31 55.33
CA PRO A 15 -1.07 -24.07 53.91
C PRO A 15 -0.84 -25.42 53.22
N THR A 16 -1.83 -25.88 52.44
CA THR A 16 -1.67 -27.06 51.59
C THR A 16 -0.68 -26.71 50.48
N GLU A 17 0.51 -27.34 50.49
CA GLU A 17 1.44 -27.24 49.37
C GLU A 17 0.77 -27.81 48.12
N ARG A 18 0.47 -26.93 47.15
CA ARG A 18 -0.13 -27.34 45.88
C ARG A 18 0.79 -28.30 45.15
N THR A 19 0.33 -29.52 44.96
CA THR A 19 1.04 -30.58 44.24
C THR A 19 1.27 -30.17 42.78
N ARG A 20 2.24 -30.81 42.09
CA ARG A 20 2.47 -30.58 40.66
C ARG A 20 1.21 -30.87 39.81
N ALA A 21 0.39 -31.83 40.25
CA ALA A 21 -0.90 -32.17 39.63
C ALA A 21 -1.92 -31.02 39.72
N ASP A 22 -2.04 -30.37 40.88
CA ASP A 22 -2.92 -29.21 41.06
C ASP A 22 -2.47 -28.01 40.22
N ARG A 23 -1.16 -27.81 40.08
CA ARG A 23 -0.60 -26.77 39.21
C ARG A 23 -0.92 -27.06 37.74
N ALA A 24 -0.73 -28.30 37.27
CA ALA A 24 -1.08 -28.71 35.91
C ALA A 24 -2.59 -28.59 35.62
N ALA A 25 -3.44 -29.01 36.56
CA ALA A 25 -4.89 -28.86 36.47
C ALA A 25 -5.32 -27.38 36.42
N SER A 26 -4.67 -26.51 37.20
CA SER A 26 -4.91 -25.06 37.18
C SER A 26 -4.44 -24.36 35.91
N LEU A 27 -3.41 -24.89 35.24
CA LEU A 27 -2.95 -24.40 33.93
C LEU A 27 -3.92 -24.86 32.83
N ARG A 28 -4.33 -26.13 32.87
CA ARG A 28 -5.29 -26.69 31.91
C ARG A 28 -6.64 -25.99 31.97
N SER A 29 -7.15 -25.69 33.16
CA SER A 29 -8.42 -24.96 33.32
C SER A 29 -8.35 -23.50 32.86
N ARG A 30 -7.16 -22.88 32.83
CA ARG A 30 -6.97 -21.52 32.28
C ARG A 30 -6.85 -21.51 30.76
N LEU A 31 -6.35 -22.59 30.16
CA LEU A 31 -6.14 -22.73 28.71
C LEU A 31 -7.36 -23.25 27.97
N LEU A 32 -8.29 -23.94 28.64
CA LEU A 32 -9.51 -24.43 28.02
C LEU A 32 -10.49 -23.26 27.80
N PRO A 33 -10.86 -22.92 26.55
CA PRO A 33 -11.83 -21.88 26.27
C PRO A 33 -13.21 -22.29 26.77
N SER A 34 -13.92 -21.36 27.41
CA SER A 34 -15.34 -21.53 27.72
C SER A 34 -16.20 -21.53 26.44
N ARG A 35 -17.47 -21.96 26.52
CA ARG A 35 -18.40 -21.88 25.39
C ARG A 35 -18.52 -20.46 24.83
N GLU A 36 -18.50 -19.45 25.70
CA GLU A 36 -18.55 -18.04 25.29
C GLU A 36 -17.27 -17.60 24.58
N ASP A 37 -16.12 -18.09 25.04
CA ASP A 37 -14.82 -17.81 24.41
C ASP A 37 -14.73 -18.43 23.01
N LEU A 38 -15.32 -19.62 22.81
CA LEU A 38 -15.39 -20.27 21.50
C LEU A 38 -16.28 -19.50 20.53
N VAL A 39 -17.42 -18.97 21.01
CA VAL A 39 -18.29 -18.12 20.19
C VAL A 39 -17.57 -16.83 19.78
N ASP A 40 -16.88 -16.17 20.72
CA ASP A 40 -16.11 -14.96 20.41
C ASP A 40 -14.95 -15.24 19.44
N LEU A 41 -14.32 -16.42 19.56
CA LEU A 41 -13.28 -16.87 18.64
C LEU A 41 -13.85 -17.10 17.24
N ALA A 42 -14.99 -17.78 17.13
CA ALA A 42 -15.64 -18.06 15.85
C ALA A 42 -16.07 -16.78 15.12
N PHE A 43 -16.71 -15.83 15.82
CA PHE A 43 -17.07 -14.54 15.22
C PHE A 43 -15.84 -13.71 14.84
N THR A 44 -14.77 -13.74 15.66
CA THR A 44 -13.51 -13.08 15.30
C THR A 44 -12.92 -13.68 14.03
N ALA A 45 -12.83 -15.02 13.96
CA ALA A 45 -12.30 -15.72 12.79
C ALA A 45 -13.12 -15.42 11.53
N LEU A 46 -14.45 -15.42 11.64
CA LEU A 46 -15.35 -15.12 10.54
C LEU A 46 -15.20 -13.68 10.04
N LEU A 47 -15.30 -12.68 10.93
CA LEU A 47 -15.25 -11.27 10.54
C LEU A 47 -13.88 -10.86 9.99
N VAL A 48 -12.79 -11.30 10.64
CA VAL A 48 -11.44 -11.00 10.15
C VAL A 48 -11.15 -11.77 8.87
N GLY A 49 -11.64 -13.02 8.73
CA GLY A 49 -11.54 -13.77 7.48
C GLY A 49 -12.26 -13.09 6.31
N LEU A 50 -13.48 -12.59 6.53
CA LEU A 50 -14.23 -11.82 5.54
C LEU A 50 -13.55 -10.49 5.17
N ALA A 51 -12.91 -9.83 6.14
CA ALA A 51 -12.08 -8.65 5.85
C ALA A 51 -10.87 -9.03 4.97
N LEU A 52 -10.09 -10.04 5.36
CA LEU A 52 -8.91 -10.52 4.63
C LEU A 52 -9.23 -11.03 3.23
N TRP A 53 -10.46 -11.46 2.96
CA TRP A 53 -10.93 -11.78 1.61
C TRP A 53 -10.76 -10.62 0.62
N GLY A 54 -10.71 -9.38 1.10
CA GLY A 54 -10.40 -8.21 0.28
C GLY A 54 -9.06 -8.28 -0.46
N PHE A 55 -8.11 -9.09 0.02
CA PHE A 55 -6.84 -9.31 -0.67
C PHE A 55 -6.92 -10.22 -1.90
N ARG A 56 -8.08 -10.83 -2.17
CA ARG A 56 -8.29 -11.74 -3.30
C ARG A 56 -7.97 -11.12 -4.66
N THR A 57 -8.26 -9.84 -4.83
CA THR A 57 -7.99 -9.08 -6.07
C THR A 57 -6.61 -8.42 -6.07
N VAL A 58 -5.93 -8.41 -4.91
CA VAL A 58 -4.63 -7.77 -4.72
C VAL A 58 -3.48 -8.74 -5.01
N PHE A 59 -3.61 -10.00 -4.59
CA PHE A 59 -2.55 -11.01 -4.73
C PHE A 59 -2.98 -12.13 -5.66
N PHE A 60 -2.03 -12.59 -6.46
CA PHE A 60 -2.20 -13.77 -7.29
C PHE A 60 -1.95 -15.06 -6.50
N GLY A 61 -2.53 -16.17 -6.96
CA GLY A 61 -2.30 -17.50 -6.37
C GLY A 61 -3.05 -17.76 -5.06
N TRP A 62 -2.65 -18.84 -4.37
CA TRP A 62 -3.25 -19.32 -3.12
C TRP A 62 -2.37 -19.03 -1.90
N GLU A 63 -1.12 -18.62 -2.09
CA GLU A 63 -0.13 -18.44 -1.04
C GLU A 63 -0.48 -17.31 -0.07
N TRP A 64 -1.14 -16.25 -0.57
CA TRP A 64 -1.68 -15.20 0.28
C TRP A 64 -2.75 -15.72 1.26
N ILE A 65 -3.46 -16.80 0.92
CA ILE A 65 -4.43 -17.44 1.82
C ILE A 65 -3.69 -18.08 2.99
N LEU A 66 -2.57 -18.76 2.75
CA LEU A 66 -1.73 -19.30 3.83
C LEU A 66 -1.21 -18.20 4.75
N ALA A 67 -0.72 -17.10 4.18
CA ALA A 67 -0.24 -15.96 4.95
C ALA A 67 -1.38 -15.33 5.79
N ALA A 68 -2.53 -15.07 5.17
CA ALA A 68 -3.70 -14.47 5.80
C ALA A 68 -4.28 -15.36 6.92
N VAL A 69 -4.52 -16.65 6.64
CA VAL A 69 -5.06 -17.62 7.58
C VAL A 69 -4.05 -17.92 8.68
N GLY A 70 -2.77 -18.07 8.34
CA GLY A 70 -1.68 -18.23 9.30
C GLY A 70 -1.62 -17.06 10.28
N GLY A 71 -1.70 -15.82 9.78
CA GLY A 71 -1.76 -14.61 10.60
C GLY A 71 -2.96 -14.62 11.53
N LEU A 72 -4.15 -14.87 10.97
CA LEU A 72 -5.40 -14.95 11.73
C LEU A 72 -5.32 -15.98 12.88
N LEU A 73 -4.86 -17.19 12.61
CA LEU A 73 -4.75 -18.26 13.61
C LEU A 73 -3.69 -17.93 14.68
N LEU A 74 -2.53 -17.41 14.29
CA LEU A 74 -1.50 -16.98 15.23
C LEU A 74 -1.96 -15.82 16.10
N GLY A 75 -2.70 -14.87 15.53
CA GLY A 75 -3.26 -13.73 16.26
C GLY A 75 -4.27 -14.18 17.32
N LEU A 76 -5.16 -15.11 16.96
CA LEU A 76 -6.08 -15.76 17.90
C LEU A 76 -5.34 -16.50 19.00
N LEU A 77 -4.32 -17.29 18.66
CA LEU A 77 -3.52 -18.07 19.61
C LEU A 77 -2.81 -17.15 20.62
N VAL A 78 -2.07 -16.15 20.15
CA VAL A 78 -1.34 -15.20 21.00
C VAL A 78 -2.31 -14.43 21.92
N ALA A 79 -3.43 -13.94 21.37
CA ALA A 79 -4.44 -13.23 22.16
C ALA A 79 -5.10 -14.16 23.19
N HIS A 80 -5.36 -15.42 22.85
CA HIS A 80 -5.89 -16.41 23.77
C HIS A 80 -4.95 -16.70 24.93
N LEU A 81 -3.66 -16.96 24.65
CA LEU A 81 -2.66 -17.19 25.69
C LEU A 81 -2.52 -15.98 26.62
N VAL A 82 -2.40 -14.78 26.07
CA VAL A 82 -2.25 -13.55 26.88
C VAL A 82 -3.50 -13.31 27.74
N THR A 83 -4.70 -13.52 27.21
CA THR A 83 -5.94 -13.31 27.97
C THR A 83 -6.18 -14.40 29.02
N ALA A 84 -5.85 -15.67 28.72
CA ALA A 84 -5.90 -16.80 29.63
C ALA A 84 -4.99 -16.60 30.86
N PHE A 85 -3.75 -16.16 30.63
CA PHE A 85 -2.79 -15.84 31.70
C PHE A 85 -2.96 -14.42 32.26
N ARG A 86 -3.95 -13.67 31.76
CA ARG A 86 -4.24 -12.27 32.08
C ARG A 86 -3.01 -11.36 31.97
N LEU A 87 -2.08 -11.60 31.05
CA LEU A 87 -0.82 -10.87 30.91
C LEU A 87 -1.05 -9.41 30.45
N PRO A 88 -0.11 -8.48 30.73
CA PRO A 88 -0.21 -7.11 30.24
C PRO A 88 -0.20 -7.05 28.71
N SER A 89 -0.81 -6.03 28.11
CA SER A 89 -0.94 -5.89 26.65
C SER A 89 0.39 -5.81 25.91
N VAL A 90 1.47 -5.38 26.58
CA VAL A 90 2.81 -5.38 25.99
C VAL A 90 3.27 -6.81 25.64
N VAL A 91 2.87 -7.81 26.42
CA VAL A 91 3.19 -9.22 26.09
C VAL A 91 2.44 -9.68 24.84
N THR A 92 1.24 -9.15 24.58
CA THR A 92 0.56 -9.38 23.29
C THR A 92 1.40 -8.82 22.15
N MET A 93 1.84 -7.57 22.23
CA MET A 93 2.66 -6.94 21.19
C MET A 93 3.95 -7.73 20.90
N LEU A 94 4.68 -8.11 21.95
CA LEU A 94 5.90 -8.91 21.83
C LEU A 94 5.61 -10.31 21.27
N GLY A 95 4.51 -10.93 21.70
CA GLY A 95 4.09 -12.24 21.18
C GLY A 95 3.73 -12.19 19.70
N LEU A 96 3.06 -11.12 19.24
CA LEU A 96 2.77 -10.93 17.81
C LEU A 96 4.06 -10.68 17.02
N ALA A 97 4.96 -9.82 17.52
CA ALA A 97 6.24 -9.57 16.87
C ALA A 97 7.08 -10.85 16.75
N ALA A 98 7.16 -11.65 17.82
CA ALA A 98 7.85 -12.93 17.81
C ALA A 98 7.19 -13.93 16.85
N ALA A 99 5.85 -14.05 16.87
CA ALA A 99 5.12 -14.92 15.95
C ALA A 99 5.36 -14.52 14.48
N TYR A 100 5.35 -13.21 14.19
CA TYR A 100 5.63 -12.69 12.86
C TYR A 100 7.07 -12.97 12.41
N LEU A 101 8.07 -12.73 13.25
CA LEU A 101 9.47 -12.95 12.86
C LEU A 101 9.85 -14.42 12.74
N VAL A 102 9.30 -15.29 13.61
CA VAL A 102 9.62 -16.73 13.61
C VAL A 102 8.85 -17.48 12.54
N LEU A 103 7.55 -17.17 12.36
CA LEU A 103 6.67 -17.92 11.46
C LEU A 103 6.37 -17.18 10.16
N GLY A 104 6.74 -15.90 10.03
CA GLY A 104 6.56 -15.14 8.79
C GLY A 104 7.42 -15.62 7.63
N GLY A 105 8.56 -16.24 7.91
CA GLY A 105 9.36 -16.92 6.89
C GLY A 105 8.57 -18.04 6.19
N PRO A 106 8.24 -19.15 6.89
CA PRO A 106 7.51 -20.27 6.27
C PRO A 106 6.09 -19.90 5.77
N LEU A 107 5.44 -18.90 6.37
CA LEU A 107 4.08 -18.50 5.99
C LEU A 107 4.02 -17.46 4.85
N ALA A 108 5.07 -16.65 4.63
CA ALA A 108 5.04 -15.55 3.68
C ALA A 108 6.35 -15.35 2.88
N VAL A 109 7.54 -15.46 3.49
CA VAL A 109 8.83 -15.18 2.83
C VAL A 109 9.69 -16.45 2.82
N ARG A 110 9.52 -17.29 1.79
CA ARG A 110 10.10 -18.64 1.73
C ARG A 110 11.47 -18.73 1.06
N ASP A 111 11.89 -17.70 0.33
CA ASP A 111 13.02 -17.76 -0.60
C ASP A 111 14.38 -17.91 0.07
N HIS A 112 14.48 -17.53 1.35
CA HIS A 112 15.76 -17.45 2.07
C HIS A 112 15.74 -18.20 3.41
N LEU A 113 14.97 -19.28 3.51
CA LEU A 113 14.88 -20.10 4.72
C LEU A 113 16.09 -21.02 4.89
N VAL A 114 16.66 -21.04 6.08
CA VAL A 114 17.68 -22.03 6.48
C VAL A 114 16.99 -23.38 6.70
N ALA A 115 17.48 -24.41 6.02
CA ALA A 115 16.90 -25.76 6.03
C ALA A 115 15.39 -25.80 5.65
N GLY A 116 14.91 -24.80 4.90
CA GLY A 116 13.51 -24.70 4.46
C GLY A 116 12.49 -24.32 5.54
N VAL A 117 12.92 -24.06 6.78
CA VAL A 117 11.99 -23.80 7.91
C VAL A 117 12.38 -22.57 8.73
N PHE A 118 13.68 -22.34 8.98
CA PHE A 118 14.12 -21.28 9.89
C PHE A 118 14.39 -19.96 9.16
N PRO A 119 13.92 -18.81 9.66
CA PRO A 119 14.24 -17.51 9.07
C PRO A 119 15.74 -17.24 9.06
N SER A 120 16.30 -16.86 7.91
CA SER A 120 17.66 -16.32 7.84
C SER A 120 17.68 -14.84 8.23
N GLY A 121 18.89 -14.26 8.36
CA GLY A 121 19.05 -12.81 8.55
C GLY A 121 18.39 -11.98 7.43
N ARG A 122 18.43 -12.47 6.18
CA ARG A 122 17.75 -11.85 5.04
C ARG A 122 16.24 -11.94 5.15
N THR A 123 15.69 -13.10 5.53
CA THR A 123 14.25 -13.25 5.78
C THR A 123 13.74 -12.27 6.83
N ILE A 124 14.51 -12.04 7.90
CA ILE A 124 14.15 -11.06 8.94
C ILE A 124 14.18 -9.62 8.39
N ASP A 125 15.18 -9.28 7.57
CA ASP A 125 15.24 -7.98 6.89
C ASP A 125 14.04 -7.78 5.95
N ASP A 126 13.69 -8.79 5.14
CA ASP A 126 12.53 -8.75 4.25
C ASP A 126 11.21 -8.58 5.01
N LEU A 127 11.03 -9.32 6.10
CA LEU A 127 9.85 -9.22 6.96
C LEU A 127 9.75 -7.84 7.64
N THR A 128 10.85 -7.32 8.17
CA THR A 128 10.86 -6.01 8.83
C THR A 128 10.68 -4.87 7.83
N SER A 129 11.35 -4.94 6.68
CA SER A 129 11.19 -4.01 5.56
C SER A 129 9.76 -4.01 5.03
N THR A 130 9.14 -5.18 4.87
CA THR A 130 7.74 -5.30 4.44
C THR A 130 6.77 -4.73 5.49
N ALA A 131 7.04 -4.91 6.78
CA ALA A 131 6.19 -4.33 7.82
C ALA A 131 6.18 -2.79 7.81
N VAL A 132 7.30 -2.16 7.42
CA VAL A 132 7.44 -0.68 7.42
C VAL A 132 7.12 -0.07 6.06
N HIS A 133 7.64 -0.64 4.98
CA HIS A 133 7.59 -0.10 3.61
C HIS A 133 6.67 -0.90 2.67
N GLY A 134 6.23 -2.09 3.07
CA GLY A 134 5.46 -2.99 2.22
C GLY A 134 4.13 -2.37 1.77
N TRP A 135 3.45 -1.63 2.65
CA TRP A 135 2.20 -0.97 2.27
C TRP A 135 2.40 0.07 1.15
N LYS A 136 3.52 0.82 1.16
CA LYS A 136 3.83 1.77 0.07
C LYS A 136 4.09 1.02 -1.23
N ARG A 137 4.94 -0.01 -1.18
CA ARG A 137 5.27 -0.84 -2.34
C ARG A 137 4.02 -1.50 -2.93
N LEU A 138 3.12 -2.00 -2.07
CA LEU A 138 1.86 -2.57 -2.51
C LEU A 138 0.99 -1.56 -3.27
N LEU A 139 0.91 -0.31 -2.78
CA LEU A 139 0.10 0.73 -3.42
C LEU A 139 0.69 1.20 -4.75
N THR A 140 2.01 1.13 -4.94
CA THR A 140 2.69 1.54 -6.18
C THR A 140 2.84 0.43 -7.22
N LEU A 141 2.65 -0.85 -6.83
CA LEU A 141 2.68 -1.98 -7.75
C LEU A 141 1.32 -2.21 -8.40
N LEU A 142 1.34 -2.60 -9.68
CA LEU A 142 0.15 -3.01 -10.41
C LEU A 142 -0.36 -4.37 -9.88
N PRO A 143 -1.62 -4.46 -9.41
CA PRO A 143 -2.25 -5.73 -9.03
C PRO A 143 -2.64 -6.58 -10.25
N PRO A 144 -2.74 -7.92 -10.11
CA PRO A 144 -2.44 -8.69 -8.90
C PRO A 144 -0.93 -8.88 -8.72
N VAL A 145 -0.46 -8.72 -7.49
CA VAL A 145 0.96 -8.89 -7.13
C VAL A 145 1.28 -10.38 -7.00
N ASP A 146 2.41 -10.80 -7.59
CA ASP A 146 2.89 -12.17 -7.48
C ASP A 146 3.31 -12.52 -6.05
N ALA A 147 3.17 -13.80 -5.73
CA ALA A 147 3.38 -14.35 -4.41
C ALA A 147 4.88 -14.56 -4.06
N THR A 148 5.75 -14.53 -5.07
CA THR A 148 7.22 -14.50 -4.92
C THR A 148 7.74 -13.17 -4.36
N VAL A 149 6.91 -12.13 -4.35
CA VAL A 149 7.28 -10.85 -3.75
C VAL A 149 7.08 -10.95 -2.23
N THR A 150 8.04 -10.43 -1.45
CA THR A 150 8.01 -10.39 0.02
C THR A 150 6.74 -9.78 0.64
N LEU A 151 5.88 -9.16 -0.18
CA LEU A 151 4.62 -8.52 0.16
C LEU A 151 3.53 -9.48 0.68
N LEU A 152 3.67 -10.80 0.53
CA LEU A 152 2.79 -11.77 1.20
C LEU A 152 2.78 -11.61 2.73
N ALA A 153 3.81 -10.99 3.30
CA ALA A 153 3.86 -10.71 4.73
C ALA A 153 2.81 -9.67 5.18
N LEU A 154 2.21 -8.89 4.25
CA LEU A 154 1.15 -7.94 4.57
C LEU A 154 -0.16 -8.62 4.99
N PRO A 155 -0.75 -9.55 4.20
CA PRO A 155 -1.88 -10.36 4.66
C PRO A 155 -1.63 -11.04 6.01
N LEU A 156 -0.39 -11.52 6.24
CA LEU A 156 0.02 -12.10 7.51
C LEU A 156 -0.07 -11.09 8.66
N ILE A 157 0.53 -9.90 8.53
CA ILE A 157 0.49 -8.84 9.55
C ILE A 157 -0.95 -8.40 9.82
N VAL A 158 -1.73 -8.16 8.77
CA VAL A 158 -3.11 -7.69 8.90
C VAL A 158 -3.96 -8.74 9.62
N GLY A 159 -3.86 -10.02 9.24
CA GLY A 159 -4.57 -11.10 9.91
C GLY A 159 -4.13 -11.27 11.36
N LEU A 160 -2.82 -11.23 11.61
CA LEU A 160 -2.22 -11.34 12.94
C LEU A 160 -2.69 -10.25 13.90
N VAL A 161 -2.62 -8.99 13.48
CA VAL A 161 -3.00 -7.84 14.30
C VAL A 161 -4.52 -7.76 14.44
N ALA A 162 -5.28 -7.89 13.34
CA ALA A 162 -6.73 -7.79 13.37
C ALA A 162 -7.36 -8.87 14.25
N ALA A 163 -6.92 -10.13 14.13
CA ALA A 163 -7.42 -11.22 14.96
C ALA A 163 -7.05 -11.01 16.44
N ALA A 164 -5.81 -10.64 16.73
CA ALA A 164 -5.35 -10.45 18.10
C ALA A 164 -6.06 -9.30 18.82
N VAL A 165 -6.24 -8.15 18.14
CA VAL A 165 -6.95 -6.98 18.69
C VAL A 165 -8.42 -7.29 18.88
N THR A 166 -9.09 -7.84 17.86
CA THR A 166 -10.51 -8.19 17.90
C THR A 166 -10.81 -9.14 19.06
N TYR A 167 -10.04 -10.23 19.17
CA TYR A 167 -10.23 -11.21 20.24
C TYR A 167 -9.87 -10.64 21.62
N THR A 168 -8.81 -9.85 21.74
CA THR A 168 -8.44 -9.23 23.03
C THR A 168 -9.51 -8.25 23.52
N VAL A 169 -10.11 -7.46 22.62
CA VAL A 169 -11.23 -6.57 22.93
C VAL A 169 -12.44 -7.40 23.37
N ALA A 170 -12.76 -8.48 22.66
CA ALA A 170 -13.81 -9.43 23.04
C ALA A 170 -13.55 -10.04 24.44
N ARG A 171 -12.32 -10.35 24.82
CA ARG A 171 -12.04 -10.91 26.15
C ARG A 171 -12.03 -9.87 27.28
N ARG A 172 -11.80 -8.58 26.98
CA ARG A 172 -11.60 -7.53 28.00
C ARG A 172 -12.77 -6.57 28.19
N ARG A 173 -13.65 -6.39 27.20
CA ARG A 173 -14.75 -5.42 27.24
C ARG A 173 -16.11 -6.12 27.30
N ALA A 174 -16.96 -5.78 28.27
CA ALA A 174 -18.31 -6.36 28.38
C ALA A 174 -19.36 -5.74 27.43
N GLY A 175 -19.07 -4.58 26.82
CA GLY A 175 -20.00 -3.89 25.91
C GLY A 175 -20.13 -4.58 24.56
N GLY A 176 -21.37 -4.66 24.03
CA GLY A 176 -21.70 -5.26 22.73
C GLY A 176 -21.02 -4.57 21.54
N TYR A 177 -21.00 -3.24 21.54
CA TYR A 177 -20.64 -2.45 20.36
C TYR A 177 -19.14 -2.33 20.10
N ALA A 178 -18.32 -2.33 21.15
CA ALA A 178 -16.87 -2.11 21.03
C ALA A 178 -16.14 -3.23 20.26
N VAL A 179 -16.76 -4.39 20.08
CA VAL A 179 -16.12 -5.58 19.51
C VAL A 179 -16.16 -5.60 17.99
N VAL A 180 -17.08 -4.85 17.38
CA VAL A 180 -17.19 -4.72 15.91
C VAL A 180 -16.20 -3.71 15.36
N ALA A 181 -15.74 -2.74 16.16
CA ALA A 181 -14.83 -1.71 15.69
C ALA A 181 -13.49 -2.25 15.14
N PRO A 182 -12.78 -3.18 15.81
CA PRO A 182 -11.54 -3.74 15.26
C PRO A 182 -11.68 -4.48 13.91
N PRO A 183 -12.63 -5.44 13.73
CA PRO A 183 -12.79 -6.09 12.43
C PRO A 183 -13.31 -5.13 11.35
N LEU A 184 -14.10 -4.10 11.70
CA LEU A 184 -14.53 -3.07 10.75
C LEU A 184 -13.33 -2.23 10.28
N ALA A 185 -12.41 -1.89 11.18
CA ALA A 185 -11.15 -1.22 10.81
C ALA A 185 -10.28 -2.11 9.92
N ALA A 186 -10.24 -3.42 10.15
CA ALA A 186 -9.55 -4.37 9.27
C ALA A 186 -10.20 -4.42 7.87
N LEU A 187 -11.53 -4.45 7.80
CA LEU A 187 -12.27 -4.39 6.53
C LEU A 187 -11.94 -3.10 5.78
N ALA A 188 -12.03 -1.94 6.44
CA ALA A 188 -11.67 -0.65 5.85
C ALA A 188 -10.21 -0.64 5.35
N LEU A 189 -9.27 -1.16 6.14
CA LEU A 189 -7.87 -1.26 5.74
C LEU A 189 -7.68 -2.12 4.47
N THR A 190 -8.37 -3.26 4.37
CA THR A 190 -8.30 -4.11 3.16
C THR A 190 -8.97 -3.48 1.94
N ILE A 191 -9.96 -2.61 2.13
CA ILE A 191 -10.57 -1.82 1.04
C ILE A 191 -9.59 -0.75 0.57
N VAL A 192 -8.99 0.00 1.50
CA VAL A 192 -8.02 1.07 1.24
C VAL A 192 -6.76 0.54 0.54
N LEU A 193 -6.28 -0.66 0.93
CA LEU A 193 -5.15 -1.34 0.28
C LEU A 193 -5.56 -2.19 -0.94
N GLY A 194 -6.87 -2.27 -1.24
CA GLY A 194 -7.47 -3.14 -2.23
C GLY A 194 -7.33 -2.66 -3.68
N THR A 195 -8.12 -3.22 -4.59
CA THR A 195 -8.27 -2.76 -5.98
C THR A 195 -9.57 -1.98 -6.16
N LEU A 196 -9.74 -1.35 -7.33
CA LEU A 196 -11.02 -0.74 -7.74
C LEU A 196 -12.13 -1.79 -7.89
N GLU A 197 -11.77 -2.99 -8.32
CA GLU A 197 -12.70 -4.12 -8.36
C GLU A 197 -12.93 -4.68 -6.94
N PRO A 198 -14.19 -4.77 -6.46
CA PRO A 198 -14.48 -5.39 -5.18
C PRO A 198 -14.27 -6.91 -5.25
N ALA A 199 -13.54 -7.46 -4.27
CA ALA A 199 -13.31 -8.90 -4.18
C ALA A 199 -14.61 -9.73 -4.04
N SER A 200 -15.60 -9.20 -3.32
CA SER A 200 -16.97 -9.70 -3.30
C SER A 200 -17.85 -8.75 -2.48
N LEU A 201 -18.84 -8.12 -3.13
CA LEU A 201 -19.82 -7.26 -2.46
C LEU A 201 -20.66 -8.06 -1.45
N LEU A 202 -21.01 -9.31 -1.78
CA LEU A 202 -21.80 -10.18 -0.91
C LEU A 202 -21.02 -10.59 0.35
N ALA A 203 -19.75 -10.98 0.22
CA ALA A 203 -18.95 -11.40 1.37
C ALA A 203 -18.58 -10.22 2.28
N GLN A 204 -18.08 -9.12 1.69
CA GLN A 204 -17.56 -7.98 2.45
C GLN A 204 -18.64 -7.01 2.93
N GLY A 205 -19.77 -6.92 2.23
CA GLY A 205 -20.91 -6.09 2.64
C GLY A 205 -21.91 -6.89 3.48
N VAL A 206 -22.63 -7.81 2.83
CA VAL A 206 -23.78 -8.50 3.44
C VAL A 206 -23.34 -9.48 4.52
N ALA A 207 -22.45 -10.43 4.21
CA ALA A 207 -22.05 -11.46 5.18
C ALA A 207 -21.30 -10.86 6.37
N PHE A 208 -20.41 -9.89 6.13
CA PHE A 208 -19.73 -9.17 7.20
C PHE A 208 -20.72 -8.41 8.09
N GLY A 209 -21.65 -7.66 7.50
CA GLY A 209 -22.67 -6.91 8.23
C GLY A 209 -23.54 -7.81 9.10
N LEU A 210 -24.07 -8.90 8.54
CA LEU A 210 -24.89 -9.88 9.27
C LEU A 210 -24.12 -10.55 10.41
N ALA A 211 -22.86 -10.95 10.17
CA ALA A 211 -22.01 -11.53 11.20
C ALA A 211 -21.70 -10.54 12.34
N ALA A 212 -21.46 -9.26 12.01
CA ALA A 212 -21.18 -8.21 12.98
C ALA A 212 -22.40 -7.90 13.86
N VAL A 213 -23.58 -7.74 13.25
CA VAL A 213 -24.84 -7.54 13.98
C VAL A 213 -25.17 -8.78 14.80
N GLY A 214 -25.04 -9.98 14.24
CA GLY A 214 -25.25 -11.25 14.94
C GLY A 214 -24.36 -11.37 16.19
N TRP A 215 -23.08 -11.02 16.07
CA TRP A 215 -22.16 -11.03 17.22
C TRP A 215 -22.58 -10.03 18.30
N MET A 216 -22.97 -8.82 17.89
CA MET A 216 -23.44 -7.78 18.81
C MET A 216 -24.71 -8.22 19.55
N VAL A 217 -25.67 -8.85 18.86
CA VAL A 217 -26.89 -9.42 19.46
C VAL A 217 -26.53 -10.49 20.49
N VAL A 218 -25.72 -11.50 20.10
CA VAL A 218 -25.29 -12.58 21.01
C VAL A 218 -24.63 -12.01 22.25
N ARG A 219 -23.77 -11.01 22.10
CA ARG A 219 -23.06 -10.38 23.21
C ARG A 219 -23.95 -9.52 24.09
N SER A 220 -24.93 -8.82 23.51
CA SER A 220 -25.90 -7.99 24.26
C SER A 220 -26.72 -8.83 25.25
N THR A 221 -26.95 -10.11 24.95
CA THR A 221 -27.67 -11.03 25.85
C THR A 221 -26.85 -11.45 27.07
N ARG A 222 -25.50 -11.38 27.02
CA ARG A 222 -24.62 -11.75 28.13
C ARG A 222 -24.54 -10.67 29.22
N SER A 223 -24.87 -9.43 28.88
CA SER A 223 -24.70 -8.26 29.76
C SER A 223 -25.99 -7.80 30.46
N ARG A 224 -27.12 -8.51 30.30
CA ARG A 224 -28.40 -8.16 30.92
C ARG A 224 -28.56 -8.80 32.31
N PRO A 225 -29.04 -8.06 33.34
CA PRO A 225 -29.26 -8.61 34.68
C PRO A 225 -30.25 -9.79 34.68
N PRO A 226 -30.06 -10.81 35.54
CA PRO A 226 -30.92 -11.99 35.61
C PRO A 226 -32.42 -11.71 35.80
N LEU A 227 -32.77 -10.55 36.37
CA LEU A 227 -34.14 -10.12 36.66
C LEU A 227 -34.98 -9.79 35.42
N GLN A 228 -34.37 -9.63 34.23
CA GLN A 228 -35.08 -9.42 32.95
C GLN A 228 -35.18 -10.70 32.08
N ASN A 229 -34.78 -11.86 32.62
CA ASN A 229 -34.70 -13.13 31.87
C ASN A 229 -36.04 -13.88 31.70
N GLY A 230 -37.19 -13.20 31.79
CA GLY A 230 -38.52 -13.80 31.66
C GLY A 230 -38.93 -14.18 30.23
N ALA A 231 -38.27 -13.64 29.19
CA ALA A 231 -38.57 -13.98 27.80
C ALA A 231 -37.93 -15.32 27.42
N GLY A 232 -38.75 -16.29 26.99
CA GLY A 232 -38.31 -17.61 26.51
C GLY A 232 -37.30 -17.53 25.35
N ARG A 233 -36.55 -18.63 25.13
CA ARG A 233 -35.50 -18.72 24.09
C ARG A 233 -36.00 -18.31 22.69
N GLY A 234 -37.27 -18.57 22.38
CA GLY A 234 -37.93 -18.19 21.12
C GLY A 234 -38.17 -16.68 20.95
N ALA A 235 -38.60 -15.97 22.01
CA ALA A 235 -38.81 -14.53 21.95
C ALA A 235 -37.48 -13.77 21.75
N ARG A 236 -36.38 -14.29 22.29
CA ARG A 236 -35.03 -13.73 22.09
C ARG A 236 -34.52 -13.93 20.68
N ALA A 237 -34.76 -15.11 20.09
CA ALA A 237 -34.46 -15.37 18.69
C ALA A 237 -35.28 -14.45 17.77
N GLY A 238 -36.58 -14.27 18.06
CA GLY A 238 -37.46 -13.37 17.31
C GLY A 238 -37.01 -11.91 17.32
N ILE A 239 -36.64 -11.36 18.49
CA ILE A 239 -36.12 -9.98 18.59
C ILE A 239 -34.77 -9.84 17.87
N GLY A 240 -33.88 -10.83 17.98
CA GLY A 240 -32.61 -10.84 17.27
C GLY A 240 -32.79 -10.84 15.75
N THR A 241 -33.69 -11.68 15.24
CA THR A 241 -34.06 -11.73 13.82
C THR A 241 -34.70 -10.43 13.35
N ALA A 242 -35.59 -9.83 14.15
CA ALA A 242 -36.23 -8.56 13.82
C ALA A 242 -35.22 -7.40 13.75
N LEU A 243 -34.24 -7.34 14.66
CA LEU A 243 -33.17 -6.34 14.62
C LEU A 243 -32.21 -6.55 13.45
N LEU A 244 -31.91 -7.81 13.09
CA LEU A 244 -31.13 -8.13 11.89
C LEU A 244 -31.86 -7.71 10.61
N ALA A 245 -33.17 -8.00 10.52
CA ALA A 245 -34.01 -7.58 9.41
C ALA A 245 -34.08 -6.05 9.32
N LEU A 246 -34.29 -5.36 10.44
CA LEU A 246 -34.30 -3.89 10.49
C LEU A 246 -32.96 -3.28 10.07
N ALA A 247 -31.84 -3.85 10.52
CA ALA A 247 -30.50 -3.40 10.12
C ALA A 247 -30.23 -3.65 8.62
N ALA A 248 -30.70 -4.77 8.07
CA ALA A 248 -30.59 -5.06 6.65
C ALA A 248 -31.43 -4.09 5.81
N VAL A 249 -32.67 -3.80 6.21
CA VAL A 249 -33.54 -2.81 5.57
C VAL A 249 -32.93 -1.41 5.67
N ALA A 250 -32.43 -1.01 6.85
CA ALA A 250 -31.75 0.26 7.03
C ALA A 250 -30.48 0.37 6.15
N GLY A 251 -29.71 -0.71 6.00
CA GLY A 251 -28.57 -0.75 5.08
C GLY A 251 -28.97 -0.56 3.61
N LEU A 252 -30.09 -1.18 3.19
CA LEU A 252 -30.60 -1.09 1.82
C LEU A 252 -31.18 0.30 1.50
N VAL A 253 -31.84 0.93 2.50
CA VAL A 253 -32.52 2.23 2.34
C VAL A 253 -31.58 3.41 2.61
N VAL A 254 -30.81 3.37 3.68
CA VAL A 254 -29.91 4.46 4.08
C VAL A 254 -28.57 4.39 3.36
N GLY A 255 -28.10 3.18 3.01
CA GLY A 255 -26.80 2.97 2.35
C GLY A 255 -26.58 3.83 1.11
N PRO A 256 -27.52 3.88 0.15
CA PRO A 256 -27.43 4.73 -1.04
C PRO A 256 -27.43 6.24 -0.75
N HIS A 257 -27.79 6.66 0.46
CA HIS A 257 -27.85 8.06 0.88
C HIS A 257 -26.69 8.46 1.81
N LEU A 258 -25.74 7.55 2.06
CA LEU A 258 -24.55 7.88 2.83
C LEU A 258 -23.58 8.72 2.00
N PRO A 259 -22.83 9.66 2.62
CA PRO A 259 -21.79 10.42 1.92
C PRO A 259 -20.80 9.47 1.24
N GLY A 260 -20.60 9.64 -0.07
CA GLY A 260 -19.76 8.77 -0.90
C GLY A 260 -20.49 7.60 -1.58
N ALA A 261 -21.81 7.49 -1.43
CA ALA A 261 -22.63 6.55 -2.20
C ALA A 261 -22.96 7.02 -3.62
N ASP A 262 -22.84 8.34 -3.89
CA ASP A 262 -23.08 8.97 -5.20
C ASP A 262 -21.88 8.84 -6.17
N GLY A 263 -20.80 8.16 -5.78
CA GLY A 263 -19.60 8.02 -6.61
C GLY A 263 -19.54 6.67 -7.32
N ASP A 264 -19.48 6.68 -8.65
CA ASP A 264 -19.13 5.53 -9.50
C ASP A 264 -17.73 4.94 -9.21
N LEU A 265 -17.01 5.44 -8.19
CA LEU A 265 -15.62 5.09 -7.91
C LEU A 265 -15.45 4.64 -6.45
N ARG A 266 -15.18 3.35 -6.28
CA ARG A 266 -14.63 2.78 -5.05
C ARG A 266 -13.32 3.51 -4.71
N LEU A 267 -13.30 4.24 -3.60
CA LEU A 267 -12.10 4.96 -3.14
C LEU A 267 -11.06 3.98 -2.56
N VAL A 268 -9.85 4.01 -3.10
CA VAL A 268 -8.73 3.15 -2.70
C VAL A 268 -7.46 4.02 -2.65
N ALA A 269 -6.56 3.81 -1.69
CA ALA A 269 -5.39 4.69 -1.54
C ALA A 269 -4.48 4.76 -2.77
N ARG A 270 -4.48 3.74 -3.63
CA ARG A 270 -3.66 3.71 -4.86
C ARG A 270 -4.16 4.62 -5.97
N THR A 271 -5.36 5.20 -5.87
CA THR A 271 -5.84 6.18 -6.86
C THR A 271 -5.19 7.55 -6.66
N GLU A 272 -4.80 7.87 -5.43
CA GLU A 272 -4.21 9.17 -5.05
C GLU A 272 -2.68 9.17 -5.06
N ILE A 273 -2.05 8.04 -5.42
CA ILE A 273 -0.59 7.88 -5.39
C ILE A 273 -0.08 7.85 -6.83
N VAL A 274 0.61 8.93 -7.21
CA VAL A 274 1.40 8.98 -8.45
C VAL A 274 2.76 8.33 -8.17
N PRO A 275 3.14 7.23 -8.85
CA PRO A 275 4.47 6.67 -8.73
C PRO A 275 5.51 7.73 -9.13
N PRO A 276 6.68 7.81 -8.45
CA PRO A 276 7.74 8.76 -8.79
C PRO A 276 8.52 8.28 -10.02
N PHE A 277 7.83 8.06 -11.12
CA PHE A 277 8.41 7.60 -12.38
C PHE A 277 8.05 8.59 -13.49
N ASP A 278 9.04 9.38 -13.89
CA ASP A 278 8.93 10.28 -15.02
C ASP A 278 9.55 9.60 -16.25
N VAL A 279 8.73 9.35 -17.28
CA VAL A 279 9.21 8.76 -18.53
C VAL A 279 9.95 9.79 -19.39
N ALA A 280 9.67 11.09 -19.22
CA ALA A 280 10.25 12.16 -20.03
C ALA A 280 11.76 12.35 -19.79
N GLN A 281 12.29 11.82 -18.67
CA GLN A 281 13.73 11.81 -18.41
C GLN A 281 14.50 10.84 -19.33
N PHE A 282 13.81 9.92 -20.02
CA PHE A 282 14.42 8.97 -20.94
C PHE A 282 14.29 9.46 -22.37
N PRO A 283 15.37 9.37 -23.18
CA PRO A 283 15.32 9.80 -24.57
C PRO A 283 14.37 8.91 -25.37
N SER A 284 13.64 9.54 -26.30
CA SER A 284 12.84 8.80 -27.27
C SER A 284 13.74 7.87 -28.10
N PRO A 285 13.38 6.59 -28.25
CA PRO A 285 14.15 5.69 -29.08
C PRO A 285 14.11 6.11 -30.56
N LEU A 286 13.03 6.76 -31.01
CA LEU A 286 12.87 7.20 -32.40
C LEU A 286 13.93 8.23 -32.82
N ALA A 287 14.33 9.12 -31.92
CA ALA A 287 15.42 10.07 -32.18
C ALA A 287 16.76 9.36 -32.42
N GLY A 288 16.89 8.11 -31.97
CA GLY A 288 18.05 7.25 -32.20
C GLY A 288 17.92 6.31 -33.40
N PHE A 289 16.87 6.42 -34.23
CA PHE A 289 16.58 5.48 -35.31
C PHE A 289 17.77 5.28 -36.27
N ARG A 290 18.46 6.36 -36.65
CA ARG A 290 19.61 6.30 -37.58
C ARG A 290 20.82 5.51 -37.08
N LYS A 291 20.87 5.13 -35.80
CA LYS A 291 21.91 4.21 -35.30
C LYS A 291 21.83 2.84 -35.97
N TYR A 292 20.64 2.47 -36.44
CA TYR A 292 20.33 1.18 -37.05
C TYR A 292 20.36 1.21 -38.58
N THR A 293 20.75 2.33 -39.19
CA THR A 293 20.74 2.54 -40.65
C THR A 293 22.16 2.72 -41.21
N GLU A 294 22.30 2.79 -42.53
CA GLU A 294 23.57 3.03 -43.20
C GLU A 294 23.48 4.21 -44.19
N PRO A 295 24.52 5.06 -44.27
CA PRO A 295 25.78 5.02 -43.51
C PRO A 295 25.64 5.60 -42.09
N ASN A 296 26.16 4.91 -41.07
CA ASN A 296 26.20 5.43 -39.69
C ASN A 296 27.41 4.93 -38.88
N ASP A 297 27.96 5.81 -38.04
CA ASP A 297 29.13 5.51 -37.19
C ASP A 297 28.87 4.43 -36.12
N ALA A 298 27.61 4.21 -35.74
CA ALA A 298 27.25 3.22 -34.73
C ALA A 298 27.42 1.77 -35.21
N LYS A 299 27.50 1.52 -36.52
CA LYS A 299 27.71 0.20 -37.13
C LYS A 299 26.74 -0.90 -36.65
N LEU A 300 25.50 -0.53 -36.29
CA LEU A 300 24.51 -1.51 -35.80
C LEU A 300 23.70 -2.17 -36.91
N TYR A 301 23.74 -1.68 -38.15
CA TYR A 301 22.92 -2.15 -39.27
C TYR A 301 22.97 -3.67 -39.46
N ASP A 302 24.17 -4.25 -39.57
CA ASP A 302 24.36 -5.70 -39.69
C ASP A 302 24.59 -6.43 -38.35
N THR A 303 24.58 -5.72 -37.23
CA THR A 303 24.84 -6.29 -35.90
C THR A 303 23.61 -7.07 -35.39
N GLU A 304 23.82 -8.26 -34.83
CA GLU A 304 22.76 -9.03 -34.16
C GLU A 304 22.38 -8.33 -32.84
N LEU A 305 21.18 -7.76 -32.79
CA LEU A 305 20.70 -7.02 -31.63
C LEU A 305 20.11 -7.98 -30.59
N MET A 306 19.32 -8.95 -31.03
CA MET A 306 18.68 -9.92 -30.16
C MET A 306 18.17 -11.13 -30.92
N ARG A 307 17.96 -12.23 -30.20
CA ARG A 307 17.33 -13.44 -30.70
C ARG A 307 16.00 -13.66 -30.00
N VAL A 308 14.95 -13.80 -30.79
CA VAL A 308 13.58 -13.98 -30.30
C VAL A 308 13.04 -15.31 -30.81
N THR A 309 12.51 -16.12 -29.90
CA THR A 309 11.92 -17.43 -30.22
C THR A 309 10.50 -17.51 -29.67
N GLY A 310 9.62 -18.29 -30.31
CA GLY A 310 8.22 -18.47 -29.88
C GLY A 310 7.20 -17.54 -30.56
N ALA A 311 7.62 -16.72 -31.52
CA ALA A 311 6.72 -15.95 -32.40
C ALA A 311 7.00 -16.25 -33.88
N PRO A 312 5.98 -16.19 -34.75
CA PRO A 312 6.17 -16.38 -36.18
C PRO A 312 6.93 -15.18 -36.80
N ALA A 313 7.60 -15.41 -37.91
CA ALA A 313 8.19 -14.36 -38.73
C ALA A 313 7.14 -13.32 -39.17
N GLY A 314 7.57 -12.07 -39.38
CA GLY A 314 6.70 -10.95 -39.70
C GLY A 314 5.87 -10.43 -38.51
N THR A 315 6.16 -10.88 -37.29
CA THR A 315 5.56 -10.33 -36.06
C THR A 315 6.25 -9.00 -35.70
N PRO A 316 5.51 -7.93 -35.39
CA PRO A 316 6.12 -6.68 -34.94
C PRO A 316 6.58 -6.78 -33.48
N LEU A 317 7.87 -6.60 -33.27
CA LEU A 317 8.53 -6.49 -31.96
C LEU A 317 8.74 -4.99 -31.66
N ARG A 318 8.06 -4.45 -30.66
CA ARG A 318 8.13 -3.03 -30.29
C ARG A 318 9.30 -2.79 -29.35
N PHE A 319 10.11 -1.78 -29.60
CA PHE A 319 11.02 -1.25 -28.59
C PHE A 319 10.28 -0.26 -27.69
N ALA A 320 9.56 0.67 -28.31
CA ALA A 320 8.62 1.55 -27.60
C ALA A 320 7.49 2.01 -28.52
N THR A 321 6.34 2.23 -27.90
CA THR A 321 5.20 2.93 -28.50
C THR A 321 5.19 4.37 -28.00
N LEU A 322 5.09 5.32 -28.94
CA LEU A 322 5.24 6.76 -28.76
C LEU A 322 3.92 7.43 -29.10
N ASP A 323 3.13 7.68 -28.06
CA ASP A 323 1.77 8.20 -28.10
C ASP A 323 1.69 9.69 -27.70
N HIS A 324 2.84 10.33 -27.40
CA HIS A 324 2.89 11.75 -27.10
C HIS A 324 3.83 12.50 -28.04
N TYR A 325 3.35 13.63 -28.57
CA TYR A 325 4.15 14.56 -29.36
C TYR A 325 4.11 15.97 -28.76
N ASP A 326 5.28 16.48 -28.38
CA ASP A 326 5.43 17.81 -27.75
C ASP A 326 5.80 18.92 -28.73
N GLY A 327 5.85 18.62 -30.03
CA GLY A 327 6.31 19.55 -31.08
C GLY A 327 7.81 19.46 -31.36
N SER A 328 8.59 18.82 -30.50
CA SER A 328 10.02 18.57 -30.67
C SER A 328 10.33 17.09 -30.89
N VAL A 329 9.67 16.21 -30.13
CA VAL A 329 9.94 14.77 -30.10
C VAL A 329 8.64 13.96 -29.94
N TRP A 330 8.55 12.83 -30.63
CA TRP A 330 7.61 11.75 -30.35
C TRP A 330 8.17 10.92 -29.20
N GLY A 331 7.52 10.97 -28.04
CA GLY A 331 7.94 10.28 -26.82
C GLY A 331 6.86 9.32 -26.32
N ALA A 332 7.23 8.46 -25.38
CA ALA A 332 6.26 7.71 -24.61
C ALA A 332 5.54 8.65 -23.65
N GLY A 333 4.22 8.67 -23.71
CA GLY A 333 3.35 9.49 -22.89
C GLY A 333 3.27 8.99 -21.45
N SER A 334 3.13 9.94 -20.52
CA SER A 334 2.75 9.68 -19.12
C SER A 334 1.23 9.72 -18.90
N ARG A 335 0.47 10.17 -19.91
CA ARG A 335 -0.99 10.24 -19.91
C ARG A 335 -1.56 8.87 -20.24
N ALA A 336 -2.40 8.34 -19.36
CA ALA A 336 -3.36 7.32 -19.76
C ALA A 336 -4.44 8.02 -20.61
N GLY A 337 -4.99 7.35 -21.63
CA GLY A 337 -6.02 7.93 -22.50
C GLY A 337 -7.26 8.42 -21.73
N GLU A 338 -8.09 9.27 -22.34
CA GLU A 338 -9.32 9.80 -21.71
C GLU A 338 -10.29 8.70 -21.23
N ASP A 339 -10.32 7.54 -21.90
CA ASP A 339 -11.08 6.35 -21.50
C ASP A 339 -10.38 5.46 -20.46
N SER A 340 -9.15 5.80 -20.07
CA SER A 340 -8.44 5.06 -19.04
C SER A 340 -9.01 5.45 -17.67
N PRO A 341 -9.27 4.50 -16.76
CA PRO A 341 -9.83 4.79 -15.43
C PRO A 341 -9.05 5.78 -14.55
N ARG A 342 -7.91 6.32 -15.03
CA ARG A 342 -7.03 7.27 -14.34
C ARG A 342 -6.33 8.22 -15.32
N PRO A 343 -6.64 9.51 -15.34
CA PRO A 343 -5.74 10.52 -15.89
C PRO A 343 -4.42 10.53 -15.09
N GLY A 344 -3.27 10.24 -15.73
CA GLY A 344 -1.93 10.61 -15.21
C GLY A 344 -1.01 9.54 -14.61
N THR A 345 -1.24 8.23 -14.78
CA THR A 345 -0.23 7.20 -14.41
C THR A 345 -0.15 6.04 -15.42
N ALA A 346 0.32 6.32 -16.64
CA ALA A 346 0.44 5.30 -17.68
C ALA A 346 1.45 4.19 -17.31
N PHE A 347 2.62 4.55 -16.75
CA PHE A 347 3.65 3.60 -16.35
C PHE A 347 3.50 3.17 -14.90
N GLN A 348 3.41 1.85 -14.68
CA GLN A 348 3.35 1.26 -13.35
C GLN A 348 4.43 0.19 -13.19
N GLN A 349 4.93 0.06 -11.97
CA GLN A 349 5.87 -1.01 -11.67
C GLN A 349 5.08 -2.33 -11.62
N VAL A 350 5.53 -3.31 -12.39
CA VAL A 350 4.82 -4.59 -12.57
C VAL A 350 5.58 -5.74 -11.95
N GLY A 351 4.84 -6.76 -11.51
CA GLY A 351 5.40 -8.05 -11.14
C GLY A 351 5.77 -8.89 -12.37
N GLU A 352 5.95 -10.19 -12.16
CA GLU A 352 6.20 -11.15 -13.24
C GLU A 352 4.95 -11.34 -14.12
N ARG A 353 3.77 -10.98 -13.61
CA ARG A 353 2.48 -11.04 -14.32
C ARG A 353 1.79 -9.69 -14.34
N VAL A 354 1.03 -9.48 -15.41
CA VAL A 354 0.22 -8.31 -15.66
C VAL A 354 -1.16 -8.77 -16.11
N SER A 355 -2.21 -8.23 -15.51
CA SER A 355 -3.57 -8.42 -16.02
C SER A 355 -3.68 -7.79 -17.39
N ALA A 356 -3.94 -8.61 -18.41
CA ALA A 356 -4.25 -8.13 -19.74
C ALA A 356 -5.73 -8.34 -20.03
N THR A 357 -6.38 -7.27 -20.45
CA THR A 357 -7.74 -7.26 -21.00
C THR A 357 -7.60 -7.02 -22.50
N GLY A 358 -7.94 -8.01 -23.32
CA GLY A 358 -7.85 -7.89 -24.77
C GLY A 358 -7.95 -9.23 -25.50
N ASP A 359 -8.34 -9.15 -26.77
CA ASP A 359 -8.34 -10.28 -27.69
C ASP A 359 -6.94 -10.51 -28.25
N GLY A 360 -6.50 -11.76 -28.28
CA GLY A 360 -5.23 -12.13 -28.90
C GLY A 360 -4.88 -13.59 -28.69
N ARG A 361 -3.91 -14.08 -29.45
CA ARG A 361 -3.43 -15.47 -29.31
C ARG A 361 -2.36 -15.53 -28.22
N PRO A 362 -2.57 -16.28 -27.12
CA PRO A 362 -1.55 -16.42 -26.09
C PRO A 362 -0.27 -17.04 -26.66
N ALA A 363 0.86 -16.42 -26.38
CA ALA A 363 2.17 -16.92 -26.76
C ALA A 363 3.20 -16.67 -25.64
N THR A 364 4.24 -17.50 -25.62
CA THR A 364 5.39 -17.32 -24.73
C THR A 364 6.63 -17.18 -25.59
N LEU A 365 7.29 -16.03 -25.51
CA LEU A 365 8.48 -15.72 -26.29
C LEU A 365 9.69 -15.66 -25.39
N ARG A 366 10.83 -16.14 -25.86
CA ARG A 366 12.13 -15.97 -25.18
C ARG A 366 12.99 -15.02 -26.00
N VAL A 367 13.53 -14.01 -25.33
CA VAL A 367 14.44 -13.03 -25.89
C VAL A 367 15.80 -13.20 -25.22
N THR A 368 16.85 -13.27 -26.04
CA THR A 368 18.24 -13.33 -25.60
C THR A 368 19.03 -12.21 -26.27
N ILE A 369 19.80 -11.47 -25.48
CA ILE A 369 20.65 -10.39 -25.98
C ILE A 369 22.09 -10.92 -26.10
N PRO A 370 22.66 -11.03 -27.32
CA PRO A 370 24.03 -11.49 -27.52
C PRO A 370 25.06 -10.43 -27.09
N GLU A 371 26.33 -10.83 -27.00
CA GLU A 371 27.46 -9.92 -26.84
C GLU A 371 27.48 -8.86 -27.96
N GLY A 372 27.63 -7.59 -27.59
CA GLY A 372 27.55 -6.46 -28.53
C GLY A 372 26.15 -6.16 -29.09
N GLY A 373 25.11 -6.83 -28.59
CA GLY A 373 23.73 -6.65 -29.04
C GLY A 373 23.02 -5.43 -28.44
N TYR A 374 21.70 -5.52 -28.36
CA TYR A 374 20.82 -4.44 -27.89
C TYR A 374 21.16 -3.96 -26.48
N SER A 375 21.23 -2.64 -26.30
CA SER A 375 21.50 -2.02 -25.01
C SER A 375 20.75 -0.71 -24.86
N ASP A 376 19.60 -0.74 -24.19
CA ASP A 376 18.77 0.44 -23.95
C ASP A 376 17.92 0.29 -22.67
N VAL A 377 17.29 1.38 -22.24
CA VAL A 377 16.30 1.37 -21.15
C VAL A 377 14.98 0.72 -21.59
N TRP A 378 14.65 0.83 -22.87
CA TRP A 378 13.43 0.26 -23.43
C TRP A 378 13.56 -1.27 -23.49
N LEU A 379 12.56 -1.99 -22.98
CA LEU A 379 12.52 -3.44 -23.05
C LEU A 379 11.69 -3.85 -24.27
N PRO A 380 12.25 -4.55 -25.27
CA PRO A 380 11.48 -4.97 -26.43
C PRO A 380 10.32 -5.91 -26.06
N THR A 381 9.12 -5.61 -26.55
CA THR A 381 7.87 -6.35 -26.28
C THR A 381 7.10 -6.69 -27.56
N VAL A 382 6.18 -7.65 -27.49
CA VAL A 382 5.30 -8.03 -28.60
C VAL A 382 3.86 -8.00 -28.12
N GLY A 383 2.94 -7.49 -28.96
CA GLY A 383 1.51 -7.53 -28.66
C GLY A 383 1.18 -6.86 -27.33
N GLN A 384 0.25 -7.47 -26.58
CA GLN A 384 -0.08 -7.06 -25.22
C GLN A 384 0.67 -7.93 -24.20
N VAL A 385 1.42 -7.31 -23.30
CA VAL A 385 2.25 -8.03 -22.32
C VAL A 385 1.41 -8.51 -21.14
N THR A 386 1.44 -9.81 -20.88
CA THR A 386 0.77 -10.46 -19.73
C THR A 386 1.75 -10.92 -18.66
N GLY A 387 3.06 -10.80 -18.93
CA GLY A 387 4.10 -10.96 -17.94
C GLY A 387 5.50 -11.04 -18.51
N VAL A 388 6.49 -10.77 -17.67
CA VAL A 388 7.91 -10.76 -18.02
C VAL A 388 8.69 -11.43 -16.91
N THR A 389 9.50 -12.42 -17.26
CA THR A 389 10.37 -13.15 -16.34
C THR A 389 11.81 -13.01 -16.80
N PHE A 390 12.65 -12.33 -16.04
CA PHE A 390 14.07 -12.23 -16.32
C PHE A 390 14.81 -13.48 -15.84
N ALA A 391 15.92 -13.82 -16.50
CA ALA A 391 16.80 -14.90 -16.07
C ALA A 391 18.27 -14.50 -16.21
N GLY A 392 19.13 -15.12 -15.39
CA GLY A 392 20.56 -14.78 -15.32
C GLY A 392 20.93 -14.07 -14.03
N ALA A 393 22.17 -13.58 -13.95
CA ALA A 393 22.71 -12.97 -12.74
C ALA A 393 22.01 -11.66 -12.34
N ARG A 394 21.48 -10.92 -13.33
CA ARG A 394 20.77 -9.64 -13.13
C ARG A 394 19.24 -9.79 -13.05
N ALA A 395 18.71 -11.01 -12.97
CA ALA A 395 17.27 -11.25 -13.07
C ALA A 395 16.46 -10.47 -12.01
N ASP A 396 16.83 -10.59 -10.74
CA ASP A 396 16.14 -9.90 -9.64
C ASP A 396 16.28 -8.37 -9.73
N GLN A 397 17.45 -7.90 -10.18
CA GLN A 397 17.70 -6.48 -10.38
C GLN A 397 16.76 -5.91 -11.45
N LEU A 398 16.72 -6.52 -12.65
CA LEU A 398 15.89 -6.06 -13.76
C LEU A 398 14.39 -6.19 -13.43
N ALA A 399 13.97 -7.30 -12.82
CA ALA A 399 12.59 -7.50 -12.38
C ALA A 399 12.15 -6.41 -11.38
N SER A 400 13.01 -6.06 -10.42
CA SER A 400 12.72 -5.02 -9.42
C SER A 400 12.62 -3.60 -9.98
N ARG A 401 13.02 -3.39 -11.24
CA ARG A 401 13.06 -2.09 -11.92
C ARG A 401 12.20 -2.04 -13.18
N LEU A 402 11.39 -3.06 -13.45
CA LEU A 402 10.51 -3.09 -14.62
C LEU A 402 9.28 -2.20 -14.43
N TRP A 403 9.12 -1.25 -15.34
CA TRP A 403 7.94 -0.43 -15.48
C TRP A 403 7.25 -0.77 -16.80
N LEU A 404 5.93 -0.88 -16.77
CA LEU A 404 5.11 -1.16 -17.96
C LEU A 404 4.03 -0.10 -18.07
N ASN A 405 3.86 0.42 -19.28
CA ASN A 405 2.67 1.15 -19.66
C ASN A 405 1.60 0.15 -20.12
N THR A 406 0.50 0.05 -19.36
CA THR A 406 -0.56 -0.94 -19.64
C THR A 406 -1.34 -0.65 -20.90
N ASP A 407 -1.40 0.61 -21.33
CA ASP A 407 -2.22 1.07 -22.45
C ASP A 407 -1.46 0.93 -23.78
N THR A 408 -0.13 1.13 -23.73
CA THR A 408 0.74 1.02 -24.91
C THR A 408 1.54 -0.27 -24.98
N SER A 409 1.54 -1.07 -23.90
CA SER A 409 2.40 -2.25 -23.72
C SER A 409 3.90 -1.95 -23.89
N THR A 410 4.29 -0.69 -23.64
CA THR A 410 5.69 -0.24 -23.63
C THR A 410 6.32 -0.55 -22.29
N ALA A 411 7.44 -1.27 -22.30
CA ALA A 411 8.18 -1.63 -21.09
C ALA A 411 9.50 -0.88 -21.01
N ILE A 412 9.89 -0.48 -19.80
CA ILE A 412 11.14 0.23 -19.53
C ILE A 412 11.80 -0.30 -18.26
N VAL A 413 13.11 -0.47 -18.34
CA VAL A 413 13.99 -0.88 -17.26
C VAL A 413 15.10 0.17 -17.13
N PRO A 414 15.03 1.10 -16.16
CA PRO A 414 16.01 2.17 -16.00
C PRO A 414 17.47 1.69 -15.87
N ASP A 415 17.67 0.49 -15.31
CA ASP A 415 18.98 -0.15 -15.17
C ASP A 415 19.56 -0.67 -16.50
N ARG A 416 18.82 -0.50 -17.61
CA ARG A 416 19.11 -0.94 -18.98
C ARG A 416 19.21 -2.45 -19.12
N VAL A 417 18.55 -2.94 -20.17
CA VAL A 417 18.81 -4.29 -20.69
C VAL A 417 20.14 -4.25 -21.41
N SER A 418 20.99 -5.26 -21.23
CA SER A 418 22.34 -5.27 -21.76
C SER A 418 22.72 -6.64 -22.33
N PRO A 419 23.83 -6.73 -23.08
CA PRO A 419 24.38 -8.01 -23.53
C PRO A 419 24.49 -9.05 -22.41
N GLY A 420 24.08 -10.29 -22.71
CA GLY A 420 24.03 -11.40 -21.76
C GLY A 420 22.72 -11.53 -20.97
N ASP A 421 21.86 -10.50 -20.98
CA ASP A 421 20.54 -10.57 -20.38
C ASP A 421 19.60 -11.44 -21.23
N ARG A 422 18.69 -12.14 -20.53
CA ARG A 422 17.66 -12.97 -21.15
C ARG A 422 16.36 -12.83 -20.39
N TYR A 423 15.26 -12.83 -21.12
CA TYR A 423 13.94 -12.74 -20.53
C TYR A 423 12.91 -13.51 -21.33
N THR A 424 11.87 -13.97 -20.64
CA THR A 424 10.72 -14.62 -21.23
C THR A 424 9.53 -13.70 -21.07
N MET A 425 8.83 -13.39 -22.15
CA MET A 425 7.58 -12.63 -22.11
C MET A 425 6.41 -13.57 -22.40
N ARG A 426 5.33 -13.40 -21.64
CA ARG A 426 4.01 -13.96 -21.95
C ARG A 426 3.19 -12.83 -22.54
N VAL A 427 2.59 -13.06 -23.70
CA VAL A 427 1.92 -12.02 -24.47
C VAL A 427 0.64 -12.53 -25.12
N LEU A 428 -0.25 -11.61 -25.47
CA LEU A 428 -1.31 -11.83 -26.45
C LEU A 428 -0.84 -11.25 -27.78
N LEU A 429 -0.59 -12.12 -28.76
CA LEU A 429 -0.14 -11.71 -30.10
C LEU A 429 -1.28 -10.98 -30.83
N PRO A 430 -0.96 -9.88 -31.55
CA PRO A 430 -1.96 -9.15 -32.32
C PRO A 430 -2.55 -10.06 -33.42
N THR A 431 -3.87 -10.02 -33.57
CA THR A 431 -4.60 -10.80 -34.57
C THR A 431 -4.63 -10.11 -35.93
N LYS A 432 -4.61 -8.76 -35.95
CA LYS A 432 -4.61 -7.93 -37.16
C LYS A 432 -3.28 -7.16 -37.25
N VAL A 433 -2.56 -7.31 -38.35
CA VAL A 433 -1.34 -6.55 -38.69
C VAL A 433 -1.36 -6.26 -40.18
N VAL A 434 -1.30 -4.98 -40.56
CA VAL A 434 -1.30 -4.53 -41.96
C VAL A 434 0.14 -4.41 -42.45
N ARG A 435 0.52 -5.20 -43.44
CA ARG A 435 1.92 -5.33 -43.89
C ARG A 435 2.22 -4.58 -45.18
N ASP A 436 1.44 -4.82 -46.24
CA ASP A 436 1.82 -4.38 -47.59
C ASP A 436 0.92 -3.28 -48.14
N LYS A 437 -0.40 -3.46 -48.06
CA LYS A 437 -1.39 -2.51 -48.57
C LYS A 437 -2.39 -2.17 -47.48
N LEU A 438 -2.71 -0.88 -47.37
CA LEU A 438 -3.78 -0.42 -46.49
C LEU A 438 -5.12 -1.01 -46.92
N PRO A 439 -5.96 -1.49 -45.97
CA PRO A 439 -7.28 -2.03 -46.29
C PRO A 439 -8.17 -0.96 -46.92
N THR A 440 -9.08 -1.37 -47.81
CA THR A 440 -9.98 -0.45 -48.53
C THR A 440 -10.91 0.32 -47.60
N SER A 441 -11.29 -0.27 -46.47
CA SER A 441 -12.07 0.37 -45.43
C SER A 441 -11.60 -0.11 -44.06
N LEU A 442 -11.61 0.80 -43.09
CA LEU A 442 -11.36 0.52 -41.69
C LEU A 442 -12.23 1.46 -40.85
N SER A 443 -13.03 0.91 -39.94
CA SER A 443 -13.75 1.71 -38.95
C SER A 443 -12.76 2.18 -37.87
N THR A 444 -12.32 3.42 -37.98
CA THR A 444 -11.39 4.03 -37.01
C THR A 444 -12.14 4.59 -35.81
N ALA A 445 -11.50 4.59 -34.65
CA ALA A 445 -11.94 5.43 -33.54
C ALA A 445 -11.84 6.92 -33.94
N THR A 446 -12.49 7.77 -33.16
CA THR A 446 -12.47 9.23 -33.33
C THR A 446 -11.70 9.86 -32.18
N GLY A 447 -10.70 10.69 -32.48
CA GLY A 447 -9.94 11.43 -31.48
C GLY A 447 -8.54 11.85 -31.94
N ASN A 448 -7.92 12.72 -31.14
CA ASN A 448 -6.64 13.34 -31.47
C ASN A 448 -5.67 13.31 -30.27
N LEU A 449 -4.58 12.54 -30.39
CA LEU A 449 -3.55 12.42 -29.36
C LEU A 449 -2.55 13.60 -29.35
N ALA A 450 -2.54 14.42 -30.41
CA ALA A 450 -1.64 15.56 -30.61
C ALA A 450 -2.37 16.93 -30.50
N GLN A 451 -3.55 16.96 -29.87
CA GLN A 451 -4.50 18.11 -29.89
C GLN A 451 -3.90 19.45 -29.43
N SER A 452 -2.83 19.43 -28.63
CA SER A 452 -2.16 20.65 -28.13
C SER A 452 -1.21 21.32 -29.13
N GLN A 453 -1.03 20.77 -30.33
CA GLN A 453 -0.06 21.25 -31.31
C GLN A 453 -0.73 21.88 -32.53
N GLU A 454 -0.16 22.98 -33.02
CA GLU A 454 -0.56 23.55 -34.31
C GLU A 454 -0.03 22.68 -35.45
N LEU A 455 -0.89 21.83 -36.00
CA LEU A 455 -0.58 20.92 -37.11
C LEU A 455 -0.87 21.53 -38.49
N GLY A 456 -1.27 22.81 -38.55
CA GLY A 456 -1.67 23.47 -39.80
C GLY A 456 -0.59 23.56 -40.89
N PHE A 457 0.68 23.29 -40.54
CA PHE A 457 1.76 23.20 -41.53
C PHE A 457 1.65 21.96 -42.45
N LEU A 458 0.80 20.99 -42.11
CA LEU A 458 0.52 19.81 -42.93
C LEU A 458 -0.70 20.01 -43.84
N ASP A 459 -1.56 20.99 -43.57
CA ASP A 459 -2.87 21.13 -44.21
C ASP A 459 -2.75 21.25 -45.75
N GLU A 460 -1.88 22.13 -46.25
CA GLU A 460 -1.64 22.30 -47.69
C GLU A 460 -1.23 20.97 -48.36
N ARG A 461 -0.48 20.13 -47.65
CA ARG A 461 0.01 18.87 -48.19
C ARG A 461 -1.04 17.76 -48.13
N VAL A 462 -1.82 17.72 -47.05
CA VAL A 462 -2.96 16.80 -46.92
C VAL A 462 -3.93 17.09 -48.05
N ASP A 463 -4.37 18.34 -48.21
CA ASP A 463 -5.30 18.78 -49.26
C ASP A 463 -4.79 18.40 -50.66
N ALA A 464 -3.50 18.61 -50.94
CA ALA A 464 -2.91 18.28 -52.24
C ALA A 464 -2.97 16.79 -52.60
N TRP A 465 -2.89 15.89 -51.60
CA TRP A 465 -2.87 14.44 -51.84
C TRP A 465 -4.22 13.76 -51.64
N SER A 466 -5.13 14.35 -50.87
CA SER A 466 -6.41 13.75 -50.51
C SER A 466 -7.64 14.45 -51.09
N HIS A 467 -7.48 15.35 -52.07
CA HIS A 467 -8.59 16.12 -52.66
C HIS A 467 -9.78 15.28 -53.16
N ASP A 468 -9.56 14.07 -53.64
CA ASP A 468 -10.58 13.15 -54.18
C ASP A 468 -11.14 12.16 -53.13
N ALA A 469 -10.69 12.22 -51.87
CA ALA A 469 -11.09 11.27 -50.84
C ALA A 469 -12.43 11.66 -50.19
N GLU A 470 -13.28 10.65 -49.91
CA GLU A 470 -14.64 10.86 -49.40
C GLU A 470 -14.75 10.72 -47.86
N GLY A 471 -13.62 10.54 -47.14
CA GLY A 471 -13.60 10.52 -45.68
C GLY A 471 -12.21 10.31 -45.05
N PRO A 472 -12.08 10.39 -43.70
CA PRO A 472 -10.79 10.46 -43.01
C PRO A 472 -9.84 9.29 -43.28
N TRP A 473 -10.36 8.06 -43.32
CA TRP A 473 -9.55 6.89 -43.65
C TRP A 473 -9.05 6.92 -45.09
N ASP A 474 -9.90 7.38 -46.03
CA ASP A 474 -9.56 7.47 -47.44
C ASP A 474 -8.53 8.56 -47.70
N GLU A 475 -8.64 9.69 -46.98
CA GLU A 475 -7.64 10.75 -46.97
C GLU A 475 -6.30 10.23 -46.46
N LEU A 476 -6.28 9.49 -45.34
CA LEU A 476 -5.06 8.89 -44.81
C LEU A 476 -4.45 7.87 -45.79
N ARG A 477 -5.28 7.07 -46.47
CA ARG A 477 -4.83 6.14 -47.51
C ARG A 477 -4.20 6.86 -48.70
N ALA A 478 -4.80 7.97 -49.14
CA ALA A 478 -4.30 8.78 -50.24
C ALA A 478 -2.93 9.38 -49.88
N VAL A 479 -2.81 9.96 -48.68
CA VAL A 479 -1.53 10.51 -48.17
C VAL A 479 -0.46 9.42 -48.06
N ALA A 480 -0.78 8.26 -47.47
CA ALA A 480 0.17 7.14 -47.37
C ALA A 480 0.59 6.61 -48.75
N GLY A 481 -0.34 6.57 -49.70
CA GLY A 481 -0.07 6.21 -51.09
C GLY A 481 0.86 7.20 -51.78
N ALA A 482 0.64 8.50 -51.62
CA ALA A 482 1.50 9.55 -52.17
C ALA A 482 2.89 9.53 -51.55
N MET A 483 3.00 9.36 -50.22
CA MET A 483 4.28 9.19 -49.53
C MET A 483 5.09 8.02 -50.08
N ARG A 484 4.42 6.90 -50.37
CA ARG A 484 5.02 5.66 -50.90
C ARG A 484 5.43 5.76 -52.36
N ASN A 485 4.62 6.39 -53.20
CA ASN A 485 4.83 6.38 -54.65
C ASN A 485 5.70 7.57 -55.12
N ASP A 486 5.49 8.75 -54.54
CA ASP A 486 6.11 10.00 -54.98
C ASP A 486 7.32 10.39 -54.12
N GLY A 487 7.45 9.79 -52.94
CA GLY A 487 8.55 10.03 -52.01
C GLY A 487 9.90 9.42 -52.43
N ALA A 488 10.92 9.65 -51.61
CA ALA A 488 12.25 9.09 -51.74
C ALA A 488 12.81 8.68 -50.37
N TYR A 489 13.58 7.60 -50.34
CA TYR A 489 14.18 7.06 -49.12
C TYR A 489 15.64 7.51 -48.95
N THR A 490 15.97 8.09 -47.81
CA THR A 490 17.36 8.45 -47.47
C THR A 490 17.60 8.48 -45.95
N ASP A 491 18.71 7.88 -45.54
CA ASP A 491 19.16 7.84 -44.14
C ASP A 491 20.12 8.98 -43.75
N GLY A 492 20.36 9.91 -44.67
CA GLY A 492 21.51 10.80 -44.59
C GLY A 492 22.74 10.08 -45.11
N GLY A 493 23.26 10.50 -46.26
CA GLY A 493 24.41 9.85 -46.87
C GLY A 493 25.73 10.32 -46.27
N THR A 494 26.84 9.86 -46.87
CA THR A 494 28.20 10.31 -46.50
C THR A 494 28.36 11.82 -46.70
N GLU A 495 29.34 12.44 -46.04
CA GLU A 495 29.61 13.89 -46.09
C GLU A 495 29.59 14.49 -47.51
N ASN A 496 30.12 13.75 -48.50
CA ASN A 496 30.22 14.19 -49.90
C ASN A 496 29.01 13.79 -50.78
N SER A 497 27.92 13.29 -50.20
CA SER A 497 26.73 12.88 -50.94
C SER A 497 25.62 13.92 -50.82
N VAL A 498 24.78 14.06 -51.85
CA VAL A 498 23.58 14.91 -51.79
C VAL A 498 22.58 14.48 -50.71
N GLU A 499 22.69 13.23 -50.26
CA GLU A 499 21.85 12.69 -49.20
C GLU A 499 22.20 13.30 -47.83
N SER A 500 23.38 13.89 -47.63
CA SER A 500 23.80 14.49 -46.35
C SER A 500 22.97 15.71 -45.93
N TYR A 501 22.30 16.38 -46.89
CA TYR A 501 21.40 17.50 -46.62
C TYR A 501 20.09 17.08 -45.92
N TYR A 502 19.73 15.79 -45.99
CA TYR A 502 18.54 15.26 -45.33
C TYR A 502 18.85 14.90 -43.88
N LEU A 503 18.74 15.91 -43.01
CA LEU A 503 18.99 15.79 -41.58
C LEU A 503 17.98 14.88 -40.87
N ALA A 504 18.45 14.24 -39.80
CA ALA A 504 17.66 13.43 -38.89
C ALA A 504 16.68 14.26 -38.06
N GLY A 505 15.77 13.59 -37.37
CA GLY A 505 14.86 14.22 -36.42
C GLY A 505 13.43 14.32 -36.95
N HIS A 506 12.54 14.60 -36.01
CA HIS A 506 11.10 14.70 -36.22
C HIS A 506 10.49 15.85 -35.40
N SER A 507 11.27 16.91 -35.14
CA SER A 507 10.73 18.15 -34.58
C SER A 507 9.80 18.84 -35.57
N ARG A 508 8.90 19.70 -35.10
CA ARG A 508 7.97 20.47 -35.94
C ARG A 508 8.72 21.20 -37.06
N GLY A 509 9.83 21.85 -36.75
CA GLY A 509 10.66 22.53 -37.75
C GLY A 509 11.25 21.58 -38.79
N ARG A 510 11.65 20.36 -38.39
CA ARG A 510 12.16 19.36 -39.33
C ARG A 510 11.05 18.75 -40.18
N LEU A 511 9.91 18.40 -39.58
CA LEU A 511 8.76 17.84 -40.28
C LEU A 511 8.11 18.87 -41.23
N ALA A 512 8.10 20.15 -40.88
CA ALA A 512 7.66 21.22 -41.79
C ALA A 512 8.57 21.34 -43.02
N ARG A 513 9.90 21.22 -42.86
CA ARG A 513 10.83 21.16 -44.00
C ARG A 513 10.64 19.90 -44.84
N PHE A 514 10.41 18.76 -44.21
CA PHE A 514 10.12 17.51 -44.90
C PHE A 514 8.83 17.61 -45.72
N GLY A 515 7.72 18.05 -45.12
CA GLY A 515 6.43 18.23 -45.80
C GLY A 515 6.40 19.37 -46.82
N GLY A 516 7.25 20.39 -46.65
CA GLY A 516 7.39 21.51 -47.60
C GLY A 516 8.31 21.22 -48.78
N ALA A 517 9.01 20.09 -48.80
CA ALA A 517 9.88 19.72 -49.92
C ALA A 517 9.06 19.34 -51.16
N THR A 518 9.57 19.66 -52.35
CA THR A 518 8.89 19.32 -53.61
C THR A 518 8.78 17.81 -53.82
N GLN A 519 9.78 17.05 -53.38
CA GLN A 519 9.71 15.60 -53.19
C GLN A 519 9.99 15.28 -51.72
N LEU A 520 9.16 14.45 -51.11
CA LEU A 520 9.45 13.96 -49.77
C LEU A 520 10.71 13.12 -49.78
N ALA A 521 11.63 13.39 -48.88
CA ALA A 521 12.88 12.64 -48.75
C ALA A 521 13.29 12.49 -47.28
N GLY A 522 13.35 11.25 -46.82
CA GLY A 522 13.68 10.90 -45.44
C GLY A 522 13.67 9.38 -45.23
N ASN A 523 13.70 8.94 -43.98
CA ASN A 523 13.62 7.54 -43.59
C ASN A 523 12.40 7.27 -42.70
N ASP A 524 12.32 6.07 -42.14
CA ASP A 524 11.19 5.60 -41.32
C ASP A 524 10.81 6.62 -40.22
N GLU A 525 11.80 7.32 -39.63
CA GLU A 525 11.57 8.35 -38.62
C GLU A 525 10.66 9.48 -39.12
N GLN A 526 10.99 10.09 -40.26
CA GLN A 526 10.23 11.23 -40.77
C GLN A 526 8.87 10.79 -41.32
N TYR A 527 8.83 9.69 -42.08
CA TYR A 527 7.60 9.21 -42.69
C TYR A 527 6.57 8.74 -41.65
N ALA A 528 6.99 7.93 -40.66
CA ALA A 528 6.08 7.47 -39.62
C ALA A 528 5.59 8.64 -38.73
N ALA A 529 6.48 9.56 -38.37
CA ALA A 529 6.13 10.74 -37.58
C ALA A 529 5.13 11.64 -38.33
N THR A 530 5.36 11.92 -39.61
CA THR A 530 4.45 12.75 -40.42
C THR A 530 3.10 12.05 -40.63
N LEU A 531 3.09 10.77 -40.98
CA LEU A 531 1.85 10.04 -41.20
C LEU A 531 0.99 9.98 -39.92
N ALA A 532 1.62 9.77 -38.76
CA ALA A 532 0.91 9.80 -37.48
C ALA A 532 0.32 11.18 -37.17
N LEU A 533 1.03 12.27 -37.47
CA LEU A 533 0.50 13.63 -37.29
C LEU A 533 -0.65 13.94 -38.26
N VAL A 534 -0.54 13.48 -39.51
CA VAL A 534 -1.65 13.60 -40.48
C VAL A 534 -2.87 12.85 -39.97
N ALA A 535 -2.73 11.60 -39.54
CA ALA A 535 -3.86 10.82 -39.04
C ALA A 535 -4.53 11.49 -37.82
N ASN A 536 -3.74 11.99 -36.85
CA ASN A 536 -4.28 12.74 -35.71
C ASN A 536 -4.96 14.06 -36.13
N ARG A 537 -4.46 14.73 -37.19
CA ARG A 537 -5.09 15.94 -37.78
C ARG A 537 -6.43 15.62 -38.42
N LEU A 538 -6.59 14.41 -38.95
CA LEU A 538 -7.83 13.83 -39.49
C LEU A 538 -8.74 13.19 -38.43
N ASP A 539 -8.44 13.41 -37.14
CA ASP A 539 -9.19 12.88 -36.00
C ASP A 539 -9.19 11.34 -35.90
N ILE A 540 -8.13 10.71 -36.42
CA ILE A 540 -7.86 9.28 -36.31
C ILE A 540 -6.79 9.06 -35.22
N PRO A 541 -7.12 8.44 -34.06
CA PRO A 541 -6.18 8.21 -32.98
C PRO A 541 -5.01 7.33 -33.44
N THR A 542 -3.82 7.93 -33.42
CA THR A 542 -2.65 7.34 -34.06
C THR A 542 -1.39 7.59 -33.24
N ARG A 543 -0.53 6.55 -33.13
CA ARG A 543 0.74 6.61 -32.39
C ARG A 543 1.89 6.02 -33.22
N VAL A 544 3.10 6.49 -32.96
CA VAL A 544 4.31 6.01 -33.63
C VAL A 544 4.90 4.86 -32.82
N VAL A 545 5.40 3.83 -33.48
CA VAL A 545 6.12 2.73 -32.83
C VAL A 545 7.47 2.58 -33.49
N MET A 546 8.51 2.46 -32.66
CA MET A 546 9.82 2.02 -33.11
C MET A 546 10.05 0.60 -32.62
N GLY A 547 10.57 -0.27 -33.48
CA GLY A 547 10.86 -1.65 -33.13
C GLY A 547 11.47 -2.41 -34.29
N ALA A 548 11.35 -3.73 -34.30
CA ALA A 548 11.81 -4.58 -35.38
C ALA A 548 10.71 -5.50 -35.90
N VAL A 549 10.79 -5.87 -37.17
CA VAL A 549 9.94 -6.93 -37.73
C VAL A 549 10.72 -8.24 -37.66
N LEU A 550 10.16 -9.25 -36.99
CA LEU A 550 10.83 -10.53 -36.78
C LEU A 550 11.18 -11.23 -38.11
N PRO A 551 12.47 -11.45 -38.44
CA PRO A 551 12.85 -12.19 -39.63
C PRO A 551 12.68 -13.70 -39.44
N GLU A 552 12.81 -14.46 -40.52
CA GLU A 552 12.87 -15.92 -40.43
C GLU A 552 14.04 -16.37 -39.53
N GLY A 553 13.78 -17.31 -38.63
CA GLY A 553 14.76 -17.76 -37.64
C GLY A 553 14.91 -16.87 -36.40
N GLY A 554 14.23 -15.71 -36.36
CA GLY A 554 14.09 -14.88 -35.14
C GLY A 554 15.34 -14.10 -34.71
N VAL A 555 16.33 -13.97 -35.60
CA VAL A 555 17.57 -13.21 -35.35
C VAL A 555 17.39 -11.78 -35.81
N VAL A 556 17.14 -10.86 -34.88
CA VAL A 556 16.89 -9.44 -35.19
C VAL A 556 18.21 -8.70 -35.31
N ARG A 557 18.44 -8.04 -36.45
CA ARG A 557 19.57 -7.15 -36.71
C ARG A 557 19.13 -5.70 -36.79
N GLY A 558 20.07 -4.75 -36.83
CA GLY A 558 19.78 -3.32 -36.98
C GLY A 558 18.95 -3.01 -38.23
N ARG A 559 19.23 -3.65 -39.36
CA ARG A 559 18.48 -3.48 -40.61
C ARG A 559 17.02 -3.90 -40.56
N ASP A 560 16.64 -4.73 -39.58
CA ASP A 560 15.26 -5.17 -39.35
C ASP A 560 14.48 -4.18 -38.46
N VAL A 561 15.16 -3.14 -37.95
CA VAL A 561 14.57 -2.07 -37.15
C VAL A 561 13.86 -1.07 -38.05
N HIS A 562 12.60 -0.81 -37.73
CA HIS A 562 11.70 0.07 -38.46
C HIS A 562 10.93 0.98 -37.51
N ALA A 563 10.47 2.11 -38.04
CA ALA A 563 9.42 2.90 -37.42
C ALA A 563 8.12 2.75 -38.21
N TRP A 564 7.02 2.57 -37.50
CA TRP A 564 5.70 2.38 -38.10
C TRP A 564 4.61 3.07 -37.29
N VAL A 565 3.37 2.97 -37.78
CA VAL A 565 2.22 3.69 -37.23
C VAL A 565 1.19 2.68 -36.72
N GLU A 566 0.60 2.91 -35.56
CA GLU A 566 -0.56 2.16 -35.08
C GLU A 566 -1.80 3.05 -35.05
N VAL A 567 -2.88 2.55 -35.63
CA VAL A 567 -4.19 3.21 -35.70
C VAL A 567 -5.19 2.47 -34.81
N GLN A 568 -6.01 3.20 -34.07
CA GLN A 568 -7.06 2.61 -33.24
C GLN A 568 -8.35 2.39 -34.05
N ASP A 569 -8.92 1.19 -33.96
CA ASP A 569 -10.25 0.91 -34.51
C ASP A 569 -11.39 1.32 -33.55
N GLU A 570 -12.63 1.31 -34.03
CA GLU A 570 -13.83 1.66 -33.24
C GLU A 570 -14.04 0.78 -31.99
N THR A 571 -13.41 -0.39 -31.93
CA THR A 571 -13.46 -1.30 -30.77
C THR A 571 -12.39 -0.97 -29.71
N GLY A 572 -11.52 -0.02 -30.00
CA GLY A 572 -10.38 0.36 -29.17
C GLY A 572 -9.11 -0.45 -29.45
N THR A 573 -9.10 -1.35 -30.45
CA THR A 573 -7.96 -2.19 -30.80
C THR A 573 -6.95 -1.43 -31.65
N TRP A 574 -5.67 -1.47 -31.26
CA TRP A 574 -4.58 -0.86 -32.02
C TRP A 574 -4.08 -1.78 -33.13
N ILE A 575 -4.18 -1.31 -34.38
CA ILE A 575 -3.80 -2.03 -35.59
C ILE A 575 -2.47 -1.47 -36.13
N PRO A 576 -1.40 -2.27 -36.21
CA PRO A 576 -0.13 -1.83 -36.79
C PRO A 576 -0.20 -1.72 -38.30
N LEU A 577 0.15 -0.55 -38.83
CA LEU A 577 0.43 -0.26 -40.23
C LEU A 577 1.94 -0.27 -40.42
N LEU A 578 2.50 -1.38 -40.88
CA LEU A 578 3.95 -1.54 -41.00
C LEU A 578 4.55 -0.63 -42.08
N ALA A 579 5.85 -0.39 -41.98
CA ALA A 579 6.61 0.56 -42.80
C ALA A 579 6.34 0.46 -44.32
N ASN A 580 6.18 -0.76 -44.86
CA ASN A 580 5.94 -0.99 -46.29
C ASN A 580 4.62 -0.42 -46.83
N THR A 581 3.66 -0.06 -45.97
CA THR A 581 2.37 0.49 -46.40
C THR A 581 2.46 1.95 -46.84
N PHE A 582 3.47 2.70 -46.38
CA PHE A 582 3.62 4.14 -46.62
C PHE A 582 5.04 4.59 -47.01
N LEU A 583 6.07 3.75 -46.81
CA LEU A 583 7.44 4.10 -47.21
C LEU A 583 7.66 3.88 -48.71
N PRO A 584 8.41 4.78 -49.37
CA PRO A 584 8.93 4.53 -50.71
C PRO A 584 9.95 3.39 -50.72
N ASP A 585 10.23 2.85 -51.91
CA ASP A 585 11.26 1.84 -52.08
C ASP A 585 12.62 2.40 -51.63
N ARG A 586 13.42 1.63 -50.88
CA ARG A 586 14.75 2.04 -50.42
C ARG A 586 15.70 2.42 -51.57
N ASN A 587 15.44 1.92 -52.78
CA ASN A 587 16.19 2.22 -53.99
C ASN A 587 15.77 3.55 -54.65
N GLN A 588 14.63 4.12 -54.27
CA GLN A 588 14.13 5.40 -54.78
C GLN A 588 14.83 6.56 -54.05
N LYS A 589 15.94 7.04 -54.62
CA LYS A 589 16.77 8.10 -54.02
C LYS A 589 16.27 9.52 -54.37
N PRO A 590 16.57 10.54 -53.53
CA PRO A 590 16.13 11.91 -53.78
C PRO A 590 16.71 12.52 -55.06
N ASN A 591 15.93 13.36 -55.74
CA ASN A 591 16.37 14.03 -56.96
C ASN A 591 17.42 15.14 -56.69
N GLN A 592 18.58 15.07 -57.37
CA GLN A 592 19.70 16.03 -57.19
C GLN A 592 19.34 17.50 -57.44
N LEU A 593 18.30 17.78 -58.24
CA LEU A 593 17.85 19.14 -58.56
C LEU A 593 17.31 19.88 -57.33
N GLN A 594 16.68 19.18 -56.39
CA GLN A 594 16.10 19.81 -55.19
C GLN A 594 17.17 20.25 -54.19
N SER A 595 18.24 19.47 -54.06
CA SER A 595 19.36 19.77 -53.16
C SER A 595 20.08 21.07 -53.52
N LYS A 596 20.25 21.36 -54.83
CA LYS A 596 20.85 22.62 -55.31
C LYS A 596 20.00 23.85 -55.00
N THR A 597 18.68 23.71 -55.01
CA THR A 597 17.76 24.82 -54.68
C THR A 597 17.78 25.13 -53.18
N ASP A 598 17.89 24.11 -52.32
CA ASP A 598 18.03 24.32 -50.88
C ASP A 598 19.40 24.90 -50.50
N GLU A 599 20.49 24.49 -51.17
CA GLU A 599 21.81 25.15 -51.06
C GLU A 599 21.72 26.65 -51.42
N GLN A 600 20.99 27.00 -52.49
CA GLN A 600 20.81 28.39 -52.93
C GLN A 600 19.96 29.22 -51.96
N LYS A 601 19.01 28.60 -51.22
CA LYS A 601 18.22 29.29 -50.18
C LYS A 601 19.00 29.56 -48.89
N ILE A 602 20.10 28.84 -48.64
CA ILE A 602 21.04 29.10 -47.53
C ILE A 602 22.08 30.18 -47.93
N GLY A 603 22.07 30.63 -49.19
CA GLY A 603 22.93 31.67 -49.73
C GLY A 603 22.57 33.10 -49.30
N ALA A 604 22.85 33.45 -48.05
CA ALA A 604 23.38 34.75 -47.61
C ALA A 604 23.50 34.73 -46.08
N LEU A 605 24.45 33.94 -45.56
CA LEU A 605 24.92 34.14 -44.19
C LEU A 605 25.66 35.48 -44.16
N VAL A 606 24.95 36.56 -43.86
CA VAL A 606 25.56 37.83 -43.44
C VAL A 606 26.48 37.47 -42.26
N PRO A 607 27.78 37.78 -42.31
CA PRO A 607 28.64 37.52 -41.16
C PRO A 607 28.03 38.24 -39.96
N PRO A 608 27.71 37.55 -38.85
CA PRO A 608 27.33 38.27 -37.65
C PRO A 608 28.49 39.20 -37.28
N PRO A 609 28.24 40.45 -36.87
CA PRO A 609 29.29 41.30 -36.35
C PRO A 609 30.01 40.54 -35.24
N ALA A 610 31.35 40.56 -35.26
CA ALA A 610 32.19 39.86 -34.29
C ALA A 610 31.66 40.10 -32.88
N GLY A 611 31.05 39.07 -32.30
CA GLY A 611 30.56 39.12 -30.93
C GLY A 611 31.74 39.36 -30.03
N THR A 612 31.74 40.50 -29.33
CA THR A 612 32.61 40.70 -28.18
C THR A 612 32.25 39.63 -27.16
N ASN A 613 33.20 38.73 -26.90
CA ASN A 613 33.07 37.71 -25.88
C ASN A 613 32.70 38.41 -24.55
N PRO A 614 31.56 38.12 -23.91
CA PRO A 614 31.36 38.51 -22.53
C PRO A 614 32.45 37.82 -21.69
N PRO A 615 32.99 38.49 -20.66
CA PRO A 615 34.00 37.88 -19.81
C PRO A 615 33.46 36.57 -19.24
N SER A 616 34.23 35.52 -19.48
CA SER A 616 34.06 34.19 -18.91
C SER A 616 33.94 34.31 -17.39
N VAL A 617 32.73 34.17 -16.86
CA VAL A 617 32.52 33.71 -15.49
C VAL A 617 32.58 32.18 -15.50
N LEU A 618 33.76 31.66 -15.85
CA LEU A 618 34.23 30.37 -15.33
C LEU A 618 34.57 30.55 -13.85
N GLN A 619 33.53 30.73 -13.04
CA GLN A 619 33.54 30.46 -11.60
C GLN A 619 32.22 29.76 -11.24
N GLY A 620 32.03 28.59 -11.85
CA GLY A 620 31.29 27.46 -11.27
C GLY A 620 32.33 26.46 -10.72
N PRO A 621 32.09 25.80 -9.58
CA PRO A 621 33.15 25.33 -8.69
C PRO A 621 33.76 23.98 -9.11
N ASP A 622 34.69 24.02 -10.06
CA ASP A 622 35.44 22.84 -10.49
C ASP A 622 36.91 22.91 -10.05
N GLN A 623 37.15 23.17 -8.76
CA GLN A 623 38.39 22.75 -8.10
C GLN A 623 38.09 22.23 -6.70
N ALA A 624 37.54 21.02 -6.67
CA ALA A 624 37.71 20.10 -5.56
C ALA A 624 38.09 18.71 -6.10
N GLN A 625 39.10 18.65 -6.98
CA GLN A 625 39.95 17.46 -7.05
C GLN A 625 40.91 17.50 -5.85
N ASN A 626 40.34 17.32 -4.66
CA ASN A 626 41.07 16.67 -3.60
C ASN A 626 40.86 15.17 -3.84
N ALA A 627 41.92 14.50 -4.25
CA ALA A 627 42.08 13.08 -4.04
C ALA A 627 41.98 12.82 -2.53
N VAL A 628 40.75 12.68 -2.04
CA VAL A 628 40.51 12.09 -0.73
C VAL A 628 40.83 10.62 -0.86
N ASN A 629 42.06 10.30 -0.51
CA ASN A 629 42.34 9.06 0.21
C ASN A 629 41.17 8.84 1.18
N LEU A 630 40.28 7.90 0.84
CA LEU A 630 39.29 7.36 1.75
C LEU A 630 40.06 6.56 2.81
N LYS A 631 40.75 7.28 3.71
CA LYS A 631 40.97 6.78 5.06
C LYS A 631 39.57 6.51 5.59
N LYS A 632 39.24 5.23 5.74
CA LYS A 632 38.05 4.76 6.45
C LYS A 632 37.83 5.69 7.64
N PRO A 633 36.69 6.38 7.74
CA PRO A 633 36.42 7.20 8.92
C PRO A 633 36.59 6.31 10.15
N PRO A 634 37.21 6.80 11.24
CA PRO A 634 37.32 6.00 12.46
C PRO A 634 35.90 5.56 12.82
N LYS A 635 35.72 4.24 13.00
CA LYS A 635 34.44 3.63 13.31
C LYS A 635 33.79 4.42 14.45
N LYS A 636 32.72 5.16 14.15
CA LYS A 636 31.96 5.88 15.17
C LYS A 636 31.36 4.82 16.07
N LEU A 637 31.70 4.84 17.36
CA LEU A 637 31.25 3.84 18.35
C LEU A 637 29.71 3.72 18.43
N PHE A 638 28.97 4.74 17.99
CA PHE A 638 27.50 4.80 18.01
C PHE A 638 26.83 4.58 16.64
N ASP A 639 27.57 4.23 15.59
CA ASP A 639 26.97 3.92 14.29
C ASP A 639 26.59 2.42 14.22
N PRO A 640 25.29 2.05 14.17
CA PRO A 640 24.85 0.66 14.21
C PRO A 640 25.35 -0.18 13.03
N SER A 641 25.76 0.46 11.94
CA SER A 641 26.32 -0.19 10.74
C SER A 641 27.72 -0.77 10.96
N ALA A 642 28.46 -0.27 11.96
CA ALA A 642 29.83 -0.68 12.26
C ALA A 642 29.94 -1.75 13.36
N TRP A 643 28.81 -2.14 13.96
CA TRP A 643 28.77 -3.12 15.05
C TRP A 643 28.83 -4.55 14.53
N PRO A 644 29.54 -5.46 15.22
CA PRO A 644 29.44 -6.90 14.95
C PRO A 644 27.99 -7.36 14.99
N ASP A 645 27.61 -8.28 14.11
CA ASP A 645 26.22 -8.75 13.97
C ASP A 645 25.62 -9.24 15.28
N TRP A 646 26.40 -9.90 16.15
CA TRP A 646 25.94 -10.35 17.47
C TRP A 646 25.57 -9.19 18.42
N LEU A 647 26.30 -8.06 18.35
CA LEU A 647 26.05 -6.89 19.19
C LEU A 647 24.84 -6.11 18.67
N ARG A 648 24.71 -6.02 17.35
CA ARG A 648 23.53 -5.46 16.69
C ARG A 648 22.29 -6.29 17.04
N TRP A 649 22.42 -7.61 17.01
CA TRP A 649 21.36 -8.53 17.42
C TRP A 649 20.98 -8.34 18.89
N LEU A 650 21.96 -8.32 19.79
CA LEU A 650 21.75 -8.09 21.22
C LEU A 650 21.07 -6.75 21.50
N VAL A 651 21.52 -5.66 20.86
CA VAL A 651 20.99 -4.32 21.12
C VAL A 651 19.58 -4.14 20.55
N PHE A 652 19.35 -4.50 19.28
CA PHE A 652 18.05 -4.27 18.65
C PHE A 652 16.98 -5.29 19.04
N TYR A 653 17.34 -6.54 19.30
CA TYR A 653 16.37 -7.61 19.56
C TYR A 653 16.23 -7.98 21.05
N LEU A 654 17.20 -7.63 21.90
CA LEU A 654 17.11 -7.88 23.34
C LEU A 654 17.06 -6.58 24.16
N LEU A 655 18.05 -5.70 24.00
CA LEU A 655 18.23 -4.53 24.85
C LEU A 655 17.15 -3.47 24.61
N LEU A 656 16.89 -3.12 23.35
CA LEU A 656 15.93 -2.08 22.98
C LEU A 656 14.49 -2.45 23.40
N PRO A 657 13.98 -3.68 23.16
CA PRO A 657 12.68 -4.10 23.70
C PRO A 657 12.62 -4.04 25.23
N LEU A 658 13.71 -4.42 25.91
CA LEU A 658 13.80 -4.35 27.38
C LEU A 658 13.77 -2.91 27.88
N LEU A 659 14.44 -1.99 27.18
CA LEU A 659 14.49 -0.56 27.50
C LEU A 659 13.12 0.09 27.28
N VAL A 660 12.43 -0.25 26.19
CA VAL A 660 11.05 0.18 25.94
C VAL A 660 10.10 -0.36 27.02
N LEU A 661 10.25 -1.63 27.42
CA LEU A 661 9.50 -2.22 28.53
C LEU A 661 9.72 -1.45 29.83
N ALA A 662 10.97 -1.13 30.15
CA ALA A 662 11.33 -0.34 31.32
C ALA A 662 10.74 1.08 31.25
N ALA A 663 10.83 1.73 30.08
CA ALA A 663 10.27 3.06 29.86
C ALA A 663 8.74 3.08 30.04
N VAL A 664 8.01 2.12 29.46
CA VAL A 664 6.55 1.98 29.64
C VAL A 664 6.20 1.70 31.09
N TYR A 665 6.94 0.81 31.76
CA TYR A 665 6.76 0.52 33.18
C TYR A 665 6.90 1.79 34.05
N TRP A 666 7.97 2.55 33.85
CA TRP A 666 8.21 3.80 34.57
C TRP A 666 7.23 4.90 34.20
N LEU A 667 6.80 4.99 32.95
CA LEU A 667 5.79 5.94 32.50
C LEU A 667 4.44 5.69 33.18
N VAL A 668 3.96 4.45 33.24
CA VAL A 668 2.70 4.11 33.92
C VAL A 668 2.80 4.37 35.42
N ARG A 669 3.93 3.99 36.06
CA ARG A 669 4.18 4.30 37.48
C ARG A 669 4.22 5.81 37.73
N GLY A 670 4.91 6.55 36.87
CA GLY A 670 5.04 8.00 36.90
C GLY A 670 3.70 8.70 36.72
N ALA A 671 2.89 8.28 35.74
CA ALA A 671 1.55 8.82 35.50
C ALA A 671 0.62 8.59 36.70
N LYS A 672 0.65 7.40 37.32
CA LYS A 672 -0.09 7.13 38.56
C LYS A 672 0.39 8.01 39.72
N ALA A 673 1.70 8.15 39.90
CA ALA A 673 2.27 9.01 40.93
C ALA A 673 1.94 10.50 40.72
N TRP A 674 2.01 10.98 39.48
CA TRP A 674 1.65 12.35 39.11
C TRP A 674 0.15 12.61 39.32
N ARG A 675 -0.72 11.70 38.86
CA ARG A 675 -2.16 11.79 39.10
C ARG A 675 -2.47 11.82 40.60
N ARG A 676 -1.80 10.97 41.38
CA ARG A 676 -1.89 10.97 42.85
C ARG A 676 -1.51 12.30 43.47
N ARG A 677 -0.36 12.86 43.09
CA ARG A 677 0.09 14.18 43.56
C ARG A 677 -0.88 15.29 43.16
N ARG A 678 -1.40 15.26 41.93
CA ARG A 678 -2.34 16.27 41.42
C ARG A 678 -3.68 16.26 42.17
N HIS A 679 -4.22 15.10 42.49
CA HIS A 679 -5.48 14.99 43.24
C HIS A 679 -5.28 15.18 44.76
N ALA A 680 -4.08 14.96 45.29
CA ALA A 680 -3.75 15.31 46.66
C ALA A 680 -3.68 16.83 46.91
N THR A 681 -3.46 17.64 45.87
CA THR A 681 -3.26 19.10 46.00
C THR A 681 -4.37 19.96 45.39
N ARG A 682 -5.28 19.39 44.59
CA ARG A 682 -6.33 20.15 43.88
C ARG A 682 -7.74 19.78 44.38
N GLY A 683 -8.62 20.79 44.47
CA GLY A 683 -10.00 20.65 44.94
C GLY A 683 -10.18 20.99 46.42
N THR A 684 -11.41 20.88 46.92
CA THR A 684 -11.74 21.08 48.35
C THR A 684 -11.13 19.97 49.21
N ALA A 685 -10.85 20.25 50.49
CA ALA A 685 -10.28 19.26 51.43
C ALA A 685 -11.13 17.97 51.49
N THR A 686 -12.45 18.10 51.52
CA THR A 686 -13.40 16.97 51.47
C THR A 686 -13.26 16.12 50.19
N ALA A 687 -13.08 16.75 49.02
CA ALA A 687 -12.90 16.02 47.77
C ALA A 687 -11.57 15.26 47.73
N ARG A 688 -10.51 15.82 48.32
CA ARG A 688 -9.19 15.16 48.45
C ARG A 688 -9.29 13.92 49.33
N VAL A 689 -9.97 14.01 50.47
CA VAL A 689 -10.22 12.87 51.38
C VAL A 689 -11.06 11.78 50.71
N ALA A 690 -12.15 12.14 50.03
CA ALA A 690 -13.00 11.20 49.32
C ALA A 690 -12.24 10.46 48.20
N TRP A 691 -11.40 11.19 47.47
CA TRP A 691 -10.57 10.64 46.41
C TRP A 691 -9.44 9.75 46.96
N ALA A 692 -8.83 10.13 48.09
CA ALA A 692 -7.80 9.35 48.75
C ALA A 692 -8.27 7.94 49.15
N TRP A 693 -9.49 7.86 49.67
CA TRP A 693 -10.14 6.59 49.98
C TRP A 693 -10.38 5.74 48.72
N ASP A 694 -10.94 6.33 47.66
CA ASP A 694 -11.22 5.60 46.41
C ASP A 694 -9.93 5.13 45.69
N ASP A 695 -8.85 5.92 45.76
CA ASP A 695 -7.53 5.52 45.22
C ASP A 695 -6.92 4.36 46.03
N LEU A 696 -7.09 4.33 47.35
CA LEU A 696 -6.68 3.18 48.19
C LEU A 696 -7.46 1.92 47.82
N MET A 697 -8.79 1.99 47.71
CA MET A 697 -9.64 0.86 47.32
C MET A 697 -9.36 0.37 45.90
N THR A 698 -9.07 1.29 44.99
CA THR A 698 -8.66 0.97 43.61
C THR A 698 -7.28 0.30 43.59
N SER A 699 -6.36 0.74 44.44
CA SER A 699 -5.05 0.10 44.61
C SER A 699 -5.20 -1.30 45.20
N ALA A 700 -6.04 -1.49 46.22
CA ALA A 700 -6.33 -2.80 46.80
C ALA A 700 -6.92 -3.78 45.78
N ARG A 701 -7.84 -3.32 44.91
CA ARG A 701 -8.35 -4.11 43.78
C ARG A 701 -7.24 -4.52 42.82
N SER A 702 -6.27 -3.64 42.54
CA SER A 702 -5.14 -3.94 41.67
C SER A 702 -4.18 -4.99 42.26
N PHE A 703 -4.10 -5.07 43.60
CA PHE A 703 -3.35 -6.10 44.32
C PHE A 703 -4.09 -7.45 44.43
N GLY A 704 -5.35 -7.50 43.98
CA GLY A 704 -6.15 -8.72 43.87
C GLY A 704 -7.15 -8.93 45.00
N HIS A 705 -7.44 -7.92 45.82
CA HIS A 705 -8.52 -7.98 46.82
C HIS A 705 -9.88 -7.82 46.14
N ALA A 706 -10.82 -8.70 46.48
CA ALA A 706 -12.19 -8.67 45.95
C ALA A 706 -13.04 -7.71 46.80
N LEU A 707 -13.22 -6.48 46.33
CA LEU A 707 -14.05 -5.48 46.99
C LEU A 707 -15.45 -5.41 46.37
N PRO A 708 -16.54 -5.34 47.17
CA PRO A 708 -17.88 -5.14 46.66
C PRO A 708 -18.01 -3.78 45.97
N ARG A 709 -18.65 -3.74 44.79
CA ARG A 709 -18.71 -2.53 43.94
C ARG A 709 -19.71 -1.45 44.42
N GLN A 710 -20.62 -1.81 45.32
CA GLN A 710 -21.68 -0.94 45.86
C GLN A 710 -21.74 -1.00 47.39
N ALA A 711 -20.58 -1.04 48.04
CA ALA A 711 -20.47 -1.12 49.49
C ALA A 711 -20.14 0.23 50.13
N THR A 712 -20.58 0.44 51.37
CA THR A 712 -20.19 1.59 52.20
C THR A 712 -18.69 1.55 52.54
N ARG A 713 -18.08 2.67 52.96
CA ARG A 713 -16.64 2.69 53.30
C ARG A 713 -16.28 1.70 54.41
N LEU A 714 -17.18 1.48 55.37
CA LEU A 714 -16.99 0.52 56.45
C LEU A 714 -17.10 -0.93 55.95
N GLU A 715 -18.02 -1.23 55.04
CA GLU A 715 -18.11 -2.55 54.39
C GLU A 715 -16.89 -2.83 53.48
N GLN A 716 -16.40 -1.82 52.77
CA GLN A 716 -15.17 -1.91 51.96
C GLN A 716 -13.94 -2.17 52.83
N ALA A 717 -13.87 -1.54 54.01
CA ALA A 717 -12.82 -1.77 55.00
C ALA A 717 -12.92 -3.16 55.63
N GLY A 718 -14.13 -3.63 55.94
CA GLY A 718 -14.38 -4.99 56.43
C GLY A 718 -13.98 -6.08 55.43
N ALA A 719 -14.04 -5.80 54.12
CA ALA A 719 -13.55 -6.72 53.09
C ALA A 719 -12.01 -6.78 52.98
N LEU A 720 -11.28 -5.90 53.69
CA LEU A 720 -9.82 -5.85 53.75
C LEU A 720 -9.30 -6.48 55.05
N ASP A 721 -9.61 -7.77 55.26
CA ASP A 721 -9.23 -8.58 56.44
C ASP A 721 -7.72 -8.58 56.79
N ARG A 722 -6.86 -8.09 55.90
CA ARG A 722 -5.39 -8.10 56.04
C ARG A 722 -4.76 -6.71 56.18
N LEU A 723 -5.56 -5.64 56.21
CA LEU A 723 -5.05 -4.29 56.42
C LEU A 723 -5.39 -3.82 57.84
N ALA A 724 -4.39 -3.88 58.73
CA ALA A 724 -4.52 -3.30 60.07
C ALA A 724 -4.89 -1.81 59.95
N GLY A 725 -5.95 -1.39 60.64
CA GLY A 725 -6.41 0.00 60.61
C GLY A 725 -7.33 0.39 59.45
N ALA A 726 -7.76 -0.54 58.57
CA ALA A 726 -8.71 -0.23 57.48
C ALA A 726 -10.01 0.41 57.99
N ASN A 727 -10.57 -0.14 59.07
CA ASN A 727 -11.77 0.37 59.71
C ASN A 727 -11.54 1.76 60.34
N ALA A 728 -10.36 2.00 60.93
CA ALA A 728 -10.01 3.32 61.48
C ALA A 728 -9.93 4.38 60.37
N LEU A 729 -9.31 4.06 59.23
CA LEU A 729 -9.26 4.94 58.06
C LEU A 729 -10.64 5.21 57.46
N ALA A 730 -11.53 4.21 57.42
CA ALA A 730 -12.90 4.38 56.94
C ALA A 730 -13.72 5.30 57.86
N THR A 731 -13.60 5.12 59.18
CA THR A 731 -14.25 5.97 60.18
C THR A 731 -13.72 7.40 60.11
N GLN A 732 -12.40 7.58 60.00
CA GLN A 732 -11.77 8.89 59.84
C GLN A 732 -12.21 9.59 58.54
N ALA A 733 -12.30 8.85 57.42
CA ALA A 733 -12.82 9.39 56.16
C ALA A 733 -14.26 9.86 56.28
N ASN A 734 -15.12 9.08 56.97
CA ASN A 734 -16.51 9.46 57.18
C ASN A 734 -16.64 10.67 58.11
N ALA A 735 -15.82 10.76 59.17
CA ALA A 735 -15.78 11.91 60.06
C ALA A 735 -15.34 13.19 59.32
N LEU A 736 -14.32 13.12 58.46
CA LEU A 736 -13.82 14.26 57.69
C LEU A 736 -14.78 14.69 56.55
N ILE A 737 -15.62 13.79 56.04
CA ILE A 737 -16.55 14.08 54.93
C ILE A 737 -17.94 14.49 55.41
N PHE A 738 -18.44 13.87 56.48
CA PHE A 738 -19.81 14.03 56.97
C PHE A 738 -19.90 14.58 58.39
N GLY A 739 -18.77 14.82 59.06
CA GLY A 739 -18.73 15.42 60.39
C GLY A 739 -19.05 16.92 60.40
N PRO A 740 -19.24 17.50 61.59
CA PRO A 740 -19.50 18.94 61.72
C PRO A 740 -18.24 19.75 61.38
N GLY A 741 -18.38 20.71 60.46
CA GLY A 741 -17.29 21.60 60.00
C GLY A 741 -16.73 21.21 58.63
N THR A 742 -16.05 22.15 57.97
CA THR A 742 -15.29 21.87 56.74
C THR A 742 -13.86 21.48 57.11
N PRO A 743 -13.36 20.31 56.68
CA PRO A 743 -11.98 19.89 56.99
C PRO A 743 -10.96 20.88 56.40
N ASP A 744 -9.85 21.09 57.12
CA ASP A 744 -8.77 21.95 56.64
C ASP A 744 -7.82 21.20 55.68
N ALA A 745 -6.94 21.92 55.01
CA ALA A 745 -5.94 21.38 54.11
C ALA A 745 -4.96 20.43 54.83
N ASP A 746 -4.66 20.69 56.10
CA ASP A 746 -3.76 19.86 56.92
C ASP A 746 -4.40 18.51 57.28
N ASP A 747 -5.71 18.48 57.57
CA ASP A 747 -6.46 17.23 57.80
C ASP A 747 -6.46 16.34 56.55
N ALA A 748 -6.68 16.95 55.38
CA ALA A 748 -6.64 16.24 54.11
C ALA A 748 -5.23 15.70 53.79
N LYS A 749 -4.18 16.45 54.15
CA LYS A 749 -2.78 16.03 53.99
C LYS A 749 -2.41 14.88 54.93
N ALA A 750 -2.85 14.94 56.18
CA ALA A 750 -2.65 13.86 57.16
C ALA A 750 -3.37 12.58 56.72
N PHE A 751 -4.62 12.67 56.27
CA PHE A 751 -5.37 11.53 55.73
C PHE A 751 -4.73 10.94 54.47
N TRP A 752 -4.20 11.80 53.59
CA TRP A 752 -3.43 11.36 52.42
C TRP A 752 -2.16 10.60 52.79
N ALA A 753 -1.44 11.03 53.83
CA ALA A 753 -0.26 10.33 54.34
C ALA A 753 -0.63 8.93 54.88
N ALA A 754 -1.67 8.84 55.71
CA ALA A 754 -2.14 7.58 56.29
C ALA A 754 -2.62 6.57 55.23
N THR A 755 -3.32 7.04 54.19
CA THR A 755 -3.70 6.18 53.04
C THR A 755 -2.50 5.76 52.18
N ASN A 756 -1.42 6.55 52.13
CA ASN A 756 -0.17 6.14 51.46
C ASN A 756 0.57 5.06 52.22
N GLU A 757 0.64 5.16 53.54
CA GLU A 757 1.23 4.16 54.43
C GLU A 757 0.48 2.82 54.30
N ALA A 758 -0.85 2.83 54.44
CA ALA A 758 -1.70 1.67 54.22
C ALA A 758 -1.49 1.02 52.83
N ARG A 759 -1.28 1.82 51.78
CA ARG A 759 -0.96 1.29 50.45
C ARG A 759 0.43 0.66 50.39
N GLY A 760 1.40 1.23 51.12
CA GLY A 760 2.74 0.67 51.31
C GLY A 760 2.66 -0.73 51.92
N ASP A 761 1.83 -0.90 52.95
CA ASP A 761 1.62 -2.19 53.62
C ASP A 761 0.95 -3.22 52.72
N LEU A 762 -0.10 -2.82 51.96
CA LEU A 762 -0.71 -3.69 50.96
C LEU A 762 0.32 -4.17 49.94
N ARG A 763 1.22 -3.27 49.52
CA ARG A 763 2.27 -3.61 48.56
C ARG A 763 3.31 -4.54 49.18
N ALA A 764 3.74 -4.28 50.42
CA ALA A 764 4.71 -5.09 51.15
C ALA A 764 4.19 -6.53 51.37
N ASN A 765 2.89 -6.69 51.56
CA ASN A 765 2.25 -8.00 51.76
C ASN A 765 1.85 -8.74 50.47
N CYS A 766 2.26 -8.25 49.29
CA CYS A 766 2.00 -8.89 48.00
C CYS A 766 3.23 -9.59 47.40
N ASP A 767 3.02 -10.71 46.69
CA ASP A 767 4.05 -11.38 45.90
C ASP A 767 4.64 -10.48 44.81
N PHE A 768 5.91 -10.69 44.46
CA PHE A 768 6.64 -9.93 43.44
C PHE A 768 5.86 -9.76 42.12
N TRP A 769 5.25 -10.84 41.63
CA TRP A 769 4.45 -10.82 40.39
C TRP A 769 3.16 -10.01 40.49
N ARG A 770 2.52 -9.99 41.66
CA ARG A 770 1.33 -9.15 41.89
C ARG A 770 1.69 -7.67 41.96
N ARG A 771 2.85 -7.34 42.54
CA ARG A 771 3.39 -5.98 42.56
C ARG A 771 3.67 -5.47 41.14
N LEU A 772 4.38 -6.26 40.34
CA LEU A 772 4.68 -5.91 38.94
C LEU A 772 3.41 -5.74 38.10
N ARG A 773 2.44 -6.63 38.28
CA ARG A 773 1.15 -6.57 37.59
C ARG A 773 0.34 -5.32 37.98
N SER A 774 0.29 -4.98 39.27
CA SER A 774 -0.37 -3.78 39.78
C SER A 774 0.29 -2.51 39.24
N ASP A 775 1.63 -2.48 39.15
CA ASP A 775 2.37 -1.34 38.63
C ASP A 775 1.99 -1.02 37.18
N VAL A 776 1.83 -2.05 36.34
CA VAL A 776 1.52 -1.90 34.91
C VAL A 776 0.02 -1.81 34.63
N ASP A 777 -0.87 -2.05 35.61
CA ASP A 777 -2.33 -1.97 35.37
C ASP A 777 -2.79 -0.53 35.10
N PRO A 778 -3.28 -0.18 33.89
CA PRO A 778 -3.66 1.19 33.59
C PRO A 778 -5.07 1.54 34.10
N ARG A 779 -5.88 0.57 34.54
CA ARG A 779 -7.28 0.78 34.96
C ARG A 779 -7.46 1.89 36.00
N PRO A 780 -6.60 2.03 37.03
CA PRO A 780 -6.71 3.13 38.00
C PRO A 780 -6.70 4.51 37.33
N LEU A 781 -5.96 4.70 36.23
CA LEU A 781 -5.85 5.98 35.53
C LEU A 781 -7.17 6.42 34.88
N PHE A 782 -8.03 5.46 34.52
CA PHE A 782 -9.30 5.70 33.83
C PHE A 782 -10.52 5.64 34.75
N ALA A 783 -10.33 5.38 36.06
CA ALA A 783 -11.42 5.45 37.03
C ALA A 783 -11.87 6.91 37.19
N ARG A 784 -13.13 7.20 36.88
CA ARG A 784 -13.75 8.51 37.15
C ARG A 784 -13.90 8.66 38.67
N GLY A 785 -13.41 9.76 39.23
CA GLY A 785 -13.57 10.04 40.66
C GLY A 785 -15.05 10.21 41.04
N PRO A 786 -15.38 10.14 42.34
CA PRO A 786 -16.76 10.35 42.79
C PRO A 786 -17.26 11.72 42.32
N ALA A 787 -18.46 11.77 41.74
CA ALA A 787 -19.13 13.02 41.49
C ALA A 787 -19.35 13.70 42.85
N THR A 788 -18.81 14.90 43.02
CA THR A 788 -19.13 15.74 44.17
C THR A 788 -20.65 15.88 44.20
N PRO A 789 -21.35 15.61 45.32
CA PRO A 789 -22.71 16.08 45.46
C PRO A 789 -22.62 17.60 45.35
N GLY A 790 -23.05 18.15 44.21
CA GLY A 790 -23.25 19.59 44.11
C GLY A 790 -24.13 20.01 45.28
N HIS A 791 -23.80 21.15 45.88
CA HIS A 791 -24.63 21.84 46.87
C HIS A 791 -26.11 21.60 46.51
N ARG A 792 -26.85 20.88 47.36
CA ARG A 792 -28.30 20.79 47.20
C ARG A 792 -28.76 22.24 47.10
N ARG A 793 -29.21 22.66 45.91
CA ARG A 793 -30.12 23.79 45.79
C ARG A 793 -31.21 23.48 46.80
N THR A 794 -31.28 24.26 47.86
CA THR A 794 -32.38 24.25 48.81
C THR A 794 -33.65 24.33 47.98
N LEU A 795 -34.38 23.21 47.90
CA LEU A 795 -35.76 23.25 47.44
C LEU A 795 -36.48 24.23 48.38
N PRO A 796 -37.25 25.19 47.85
CA PRO A 796 -37.97 26.12 48.69
C PRO A 796 -38.89 25.33 49.62
N THR A 797 -38.83 25.66 50.90
CA THR A 797 -39.67 25.09 51.94
C THR A 797 -41.14 25.30 51.59
N LEU A 798 -41.97 24.28 51.81
CA LEU A 798 -43.43 24.24 51.58
C LEU A 798 -44.23 25.42 52.19
N ALA A 799 -43.61 26.25 53.04
CA ALA A 799 -44.19 27.47 53.59
C ALA A 799 -44.37 28.62 52.57
N THR A 800 -43.83 28.53 51.35
CA THR A 800 -43.97 29.56 50.30
C THR A 800 -45.05 29.29 49.26
N LEU A 801 -45.77 28.16 49.35
CA LEU A 801 -46.83 27.80 48.40
C LEU A 801 -48.26 28.12 48.87
N THR A 802 -48.47 28.63 50.09
CA THR A 802 -49.81 28.96 50.62
C THR A 802 -50.16 30.46 50.62
N ARG A 803 -49.38 31.31 49.92
CA ARG A 803 -49.66 32.76 49.82
C ARG A 803 -49.97 33.27 48.40
N ARG A 804 -50.31 32.38 47.46
CA ARG A 804 -50.64 32.76 46.08
C ARG A 804 -52.00 32.27 45.57
N THR A 805 -52.91 31.89 46.46
CA THR A 805 -54.32 31.58 46.16
C THR A 805 -55.27 32.45 46.99
N ALA A 806 -54.97 33.75 47.05
CA ALA A 806 -55.86 34.79 47.57
C ALA A 806 -55.58 36.10 46.83
N ALA A 807 -55.89 36.13 45.53
CA ALA A 807 -56.15 37.31 44.69
C ALA A 807 -56.26 36.87 43.22
N SER A 808 -57.43 36.32 42.85
CA SER A 808 -58.15 36.47 41.57
C SER A 808 -59.33 35.50 41.57
#